data_AF-A0A522UXX7-F1
#
_entry.id   AF-A0A522UXX7-F1
#
_cell.length_a   1.000
_cell.length_b   1.000
_cell.length_c   1.000
_cell.angle_alpha   90.00
_cell.angle_beta   90.00
_cell.angle_gamma   90.00
#
_symmetry.space_group_name_H-M   'P 1'
#
loop_
_entity.id
_entity.type
_entity.pdbx_description
1 polymer ?
#
loop_
_entity_poly.entity_id
_entity_poly.type
_entity_poly.pdbx_seq_one_letter_code
_entity_poly.pdbx_strand_id
1 'polypeptide(L)'
;MIRNIMKRIKIEGFVALLLFGMLMLPLASHALDAPHINTPGYNISCGNCHWTSGVATPPWNSVTYPDANDNTVNNRRCYLCHDGATAPIQKTHSSTTTSATYWATLGGWQTECISCHNPHEQRQTRMWTTQTHLASGSFTAPSVGSWVTSTNQTQITLPAGLAANYNGYYFMPDKKYPVFYKIKAPADTTGQSIIQVKGKVETSLVLGNGYAIVYAQNVKDLVTYVKPDGTSINKIVKLYRPTGANNGADGDATYDGICEVCHTATTYYKNDGSGGAHNTGANCAQCHDHIGGFKPACGGCHGNPPTVSNQSQPNGLVWITSTRSASAGAHNLHVNTDAIACSACHVNSVGSGPTHNNARTISMGFSFNGATGGTYNGQAAAIYNSSDGGLTTTSSGGAMQCSNIYCHGSTMAAGAWGTDAGTNRAPNWTTNAAAGACGTCHKATAANPPASGSHIKHASSAAGNYNVSCDLCHPSAASGTHVNANVEYSLSTSDPRTNGGLYNGSASGGTGLAPSTNFKNCTNLYCHSTGTATYYSASWGSAGSGACGTCHGANATATPSSVRHGQHVGNAQGYKFSCSKCHDSVVMATADSTGWATIKSTTLHVDGTKNVKFDIYNSIGNYAGSNCSAIYCHSAGTAVATGAAPVASADWNTTMNCAGCHGIGTSDGRPNYANYTPKANSHMAVESTTHANHPCQTCHFTTTSNGTSITSFSRHVNKSYDVAPWGSASFSYTFNATGGTCSAVSCHGGNPGVWGSSGSLGCGSCHAVNNTLLGQHSNHWATAGFGTLVPA
;
A
#
# COMPACT_ATOMS: atom_id res chain seq x y z
N MET A 1 55.15 -61.32 -54.36
CA MET A 1 53.74 -61.57 -54.73
C MET A 1 52.98 -62.38 -53.66
N ILE A 2 53.50 -63.52 -53.19
CA ILE A 2 52.86 -64.41 -52.19
C ILE A 2 52.59 -63.74 -50.82
N ARG A 3 53.46 -62.83 -50.36
CA ARG A 3 53.30 -62.09 -49.09
C ARG A 3 52.11 -61.13 -49.07
N ASN A 4 51.69 -60.60 -50.22
CA ASN A 4 50.53 -59.69 -50.33
C ASN A 4 49.21 -60.46 -50.42
N ILE A 5 49.22 -61.67 -50.97
CA ILE A 5 48.05 -62.55 -51.04
C ILE A 5 47.71 -63.07 -49.63
N MET A 6 48.70 -63.44 -48.82
CA MET A 6 48.46 -63.89 -47.43
C MET A 6 48.02 -62.76 -46.47
N LYS A 7 48.36 -61.50 -46.74
CA LYS A 7 47.83 -60.35 -45.97
C LYS A 7 46.36 -60.04 -46.30
N ARG A 8 45.94 -60.18 -47.57
CA ARG A 8 44.53 -60.02 -47.96
C ARG A 8 43.64 -61.13 -47.39
N ILE A 9 44.08 -62.39 -47.40
CA ILE A 9 43.31 -63.52 -46.84
C ILE A 9 43.14 -63.39 -45.31
N LYS A 10 44.14 -62.87 -44.58
CA LYS A 10 44.01 -62.61 -43.13
C LYS A 10 43.09 -61.43 -42.81
N ILE A 11 43.03 -60.40 -43.65
CA ILE A 11 42.17 -59.23 -43.42
C ILE A 11 40.73 -59.56 -43.82
N GLU A 12 40.50 -60.23 -44.95
CA GLU A 12 39.16 -60.65 -45.37
C GLU A 12 38.57 -61.72 -44.46
N GLY A 13 39.38 -62.65 -43.95
CA GLY A 13 38.96 -63.61 -42.92
C GLY A 13 38.60 -62.96 -41.58
N PHE A 14 39.33 -61.91 -41.16
CA PHE A 14 39.04 -61.18 -39.92
C PHE A 14 37.83 -60.24 -40.06
N VAL A 15 37.64 -59.64 -41.23
CA VAL A 15 36.45 -58.83 -41.57
C VAL A 15 35.20 -59.71 -41.70
N ALA A 16 35.33 -60.91 -42.29
CA ALA A 16 34.23 -61.88 -42.34
C ALA A 16 33.89 -62.41 -40.93
N LEU A 17 34.87 -62.65 -40.06
CA LEU A 17 34.63 -63.04 -38.66
C LEU A 17 34.01 -61.89 -37.83
N LEU A 18 34.37 -60.64 -38.10
CA LEU A 18 33.77 -59.45 -37.48
C LEU A 18 32.34 -59.21 -37.98
N LEU A 19 32.06 -59.41 -39.27
CA LEU A 19 30.69 -59.34 -39.81
C LEU A 19 29.82 -60.48 -39.29
N PHE A 20 30.36 -61.71 -39.23
CA PHE A 20 29.65 -62.85 -38.67
C PHE A 20 29.47 -62.72 -37.16
N GLY A 21 30.44 -62.12 -36.45
CA GLY A 21 30.34 -61.75 -35.04
C GLY A 21 29.33 -60.63 -34.78
N MET A 22 29.19 -59.65 -35.68
CA MET A 22 28.15 -58.61 -35.60
C MET A 22 26.76 -59.12 -35.96
N LEU A 23 26.65 -60.15 -36.83
CA LEU A 23 25.40 -60.85 -37.15
C LEU A 23 24.98 -61.87 -36.09
N MET A 24 25.91 -62.29 -35.21
CA MET A 24 25.68 -63.22 -34.10
C MET A 24 25.64 -62.54 -32.72
N LEU A 25 25.84 -61.21 -32.64
CA LEU A 25 25.37 -60.46 -31.48
C LEU A 25 23.86 -60.67 -31.42
N PRO A 26 23.28 -61.07 -30.27
CA PRO A 26 21.84 -61.05 -30.15
C PRO A 26 21.39 -59.65 -30.55
N LEU A 27 20.49 -59.57 -31.53
CA LEU A 27 19.65 -58.41 -31.80
C LEU A 27 18.77 -58.17 -30.56
N ALA A 28 19.38 -57.94 -29.40
CA ALA A 28 18.80 -57.19 -28.32
C ALA A 28 18.96 -55.71 -28.70
N SER A 29 18.41 -55.33 -29.85
CA SER A 29 17.82 -54.01 -29.97
C SER A 29 16.73 -53.99 -28.92
N HIS A 30 17.07 -53.56 -27.69
CA HIS A 30 16.14 -53.55 -26.57
C HIS A 30 14.91 -52.76 -27.00
N ALA A 31 13.83 -53.48 -27.27
CA ALA A 31 12.55 -52.90 -27.59
C ALA A 31 12.13 -52.07 -26.37
N LEU A 32 11.75 -50.82 -26.62
CA LEU A 32 11.26 -49.94 -25.57
C LEU A 32 9.85 -50.40 -25.18
N ASP A 33 9.55 -50.52 -23.90
CA ASP A 33 8.20 -50.80 -23.42
C ASP A 33 7.36 -49.51 -23.35
N ALA A 34 6.04 -49.63 -23.51
CA ALA A 34 5.16 -48.48 -23.33
C ALA A 34 5.36 -47.84 -21.94
N PRO A 35 5.34 -46.50 -21.84
CA PRO A 35 4.98 -45.54 -22.89
C PRO A 35 6.12 -45.15 -23.84
N HIS A 36 7.35 -45.65 -23.62
CA HIS A 36 8.52 -45.26 -24.38
C HIS A 36 8.73 -46.06 -25.67
N ILE A 37 7.72 -46.78 -26.14
CA ILE A 37 7.80 -47.69 -27.28
C ILE A 37 7.83 -46.95 -28.63
N ASN A 38 8.51 -47.54 -29.62
CA ASN A 38 8.61 -47.01 -31.00
C ASN A 38 7.49 -47.47 -31.94
N THR A 39 6.40 -48.01 -31.40
CA THR A 39 5.24 -48.45 -32.17
C THR A 39 4.34 -47.26 -32.54
N PRO A 40 3.54 -47.39 -33.62
CA PRO A 40 2.55 -46.39 -33.99
C PRO A 40 1.66 -46.00 -32.81
N GLY A 41 1.62 -44.71 -32.51
CA GLY A 41 0.88 -44.13 -31.39
C GLY A 41 1.69 -43.67 -30.19
N TYR A 42 2.99 -43.98 -30.13
CA TYR A 42 3.88 -43.49 -29.07
C TYR A 42 5.00 -42.57 -29.58
N ASN A 43 5.42 -42.73 -30.84
CA ASN A 43 6.35 -41.82 -31.55
C ASN A 43 7.66 -41.50 -30.82
N ILE A 44 8.23 -42.48 -30.11
CA ILE A 44 9.53 -42.37 -29.42
C ILE A 44 10.53 -43.29 -30.12
N SER A 45 11.72 -42.78 -30.41
CA SER A 45 12.80 -43.50 -31.09
C SER A 45 14.08 -43.54 -30.24
N CYS A 46 15.03 -44.41 -30.59
CA CYS A 46 16.31 -44.51 -29.89
C CYS A 46 17.05 -43.16 -29.86
N GLY A 47 16.96 -42.37 -30.93
CA GLY A 47 17.61 -41.05 -31.04
C GLY A 47 17.07 -39.99 -30.10
N ASN A 48 15.87 -40.18 -29.54
CA ASN A 48 15.33 -39.29 -28.50
C ASN A 48 16.07 -39.45 -27.17
N CYS A 49 16.73 -40.59 -26.95
CA CYS A 49 17.40 -40.89 -25.68
C CYS A 49 18.90 -41.16 -25.82
N HIS A 50 19.37 -41.57 -27.00
CA HIS A 50 20.75 -41.94 -27.26
C HIS A 50 21.32 -41.05 -28.33
N TRP A 51 22.50 -40.50 -28.06
CA TRP A 51 23.20 -39.65 -29.01
C TRP A 51 24.12 -40.54 -29.84
N THR A 52 23.72 -40.79 -31.08
CA THR A 52 24.56 -41.47 -32.08
C THR A 52 25.35 -40.39 -32.85
N SER A 53 26.67 -40.56 -32.97
CA SER A 53 27.58 -39.56 -33.53
C SER A 53 27.15 -39.12 -34.94
N GLY A 54 26.86 -37.83 -35.13
CA GLY A 54 26.41 -37.30 -36.43
C GLY A 54 25.85 -35.87 -36.41
N VAL A 55 25.47 -35.37 -35.24
CA VAL A 55 25.09 -33.96 -35.00
C VAL A 55 25.92 -33.40 -33.84
N ALA A 56 26.38 -32.15 -33.93
CA ALA A 56 27.39 -31.58 -33.01
C ALA A 56 26.95 -31.53 -31.53
N THR A 57 25.64 -31.54 -31.24
CA THR A 57 25.10 -31.46 -29.87
C THR A 57 23.88 -32.36 -29.68
N PRO A 58 23.74 -33.08 -28.55
CA PRO A 58 22.53 -33.84 -28.23
C PRO A 58 21.29 -32.94 -28.12
N PRO A 59 20.09 -33.40 -28.53
CA PRO A 59 18.85 -32.60 -28.48
C PRO A 59 18.48 -32.08 -27.08
N TRP A 60 18.86 -32.80 -26.02
CA TRP A 60 18.56 -32.44 -24.63
C TRP A 60 19.61 -31.52 -23.99
N ASN A 61 20.64 -31.09 -24.73
CA ASN A 61 21.72 -30.28 -24.15
C ASN A 61 21.25 -28.88 -23.71
N SER A 62 20.28 -28.30 -24.42
CA SER A 62 19.74 -26.96 -24.13
C SER A 62 18.46 -26.97 -23.28
N VAL A 63 18.01 -28.13 -22.82
CA VAL A 63 16.78 -28.24 -22.02
C VAL A 63 17.05 -27.77 -20.59
N THR A 64 16.47 -26.64 -20.22
CA THR A 64 16.48 -26.10 -18.86
C THR A 64 15.16 -26.46 -18.16
N TYR A 65 15.24 -26.81 -16.88
CA TYR A 65 14.14 -27.42 -16.12
C TYR A 65 13.97 -26.78 -14.73
N PRO A 66 12.77 -26.82 -14.08
CA PRO A 66 12.44 -26.21 -12.79
C PRO A 66 13.37 -26.41 -11.59
N ASP A 67 14.35 -27.30 -11.66
CA ASP A 67 15.39 -27.42 -10.63
C ASP A 67 16.77 -27.31 -11.29
N ALA A 68 17.28 -26.07 -11.36
CA ALA A 68 18.56 -25.78 -11.99
C ALA A 68 19.75 -26.48 -11.28
N ASN A 69 19.59 -26.82 -10.00
CA ASN A 69 20.64 -27.41 -9.18
C ASN A 69 20.76 -28.93 -9.38
N ASP A 70 19.75 -29.60 -9.93
CA ASP A 70 19.68 -31.06 -10.15
C ASP A 70 19.40 -31.40 -11.64
N ASN A 71 19.88 -30.56 -12.55
CA ASN A 71 19.61 -30.71 -13.98
C ASN A 71 20.69 -31.54 -14.69
N THR A 72 20.87 -32.79 -14.29
CA THR A 72 21.85 -33.71 -14.91
C THR A 72 21.50 -34.03 -16.37
N VAL A 73 22.45 -34.58 -17.12
CA VAL A 73 22.21 -35.02 -18.51
C VAL A 73 21.09 -36.06 -18.59
N ASN A 74 20.96 -36.92 -17.58
CA ASN A 74 19.92 -37.94 -17.52
C ASN A 74 18.53 -37.34 -17.31
N ASN A 75 18.42 -36.33 -16.44
CA ASN A 75 17.16 -35.63 -16.20
C ASN A 75 16.73 -34.79 -17.41
N ARG A 76 17.66 -34.02 -18.00
CA ARG A 76 17.40 -33.20 -19.21
C ARG A 76 16.81 -34.00 -20.37
N ARG A 77 17.30 -35.22 -20.58
CA ARG A 77 16.79 -36.12 -21.62
C ARG A 77 15.33 -36.48 -21.41
N CYS A 78 14.89 -36.73 -20.17
CA CYS A 78 13.48 -36.98 -19.86
C CYS A 78 12.62 -35.74 -20.11
N TYR A 79 13.15 -34.57 -19.74
CA TYR A 79 12.46 -33.28 -19.88
C TYR A 79 12.28 -32.79 -21.31
N LEU A 80 12.91 -33.44 -22.29
CA LEU A 80 12.59 -33.22 -23.70
C LEU A 80 11.10 -33.51 -24.01
N CYS A 81 10.49 -34.46 -23.30
CA CYS A 81 9.09 -34.84 -23.50
C CYS A 81 8.24 -34.65 -22.23
N HIS A 82 8.83 -34.62 -21.03
CA HIS A 82 8.13 -34.34 -19.78
C HIS A 82 8.04 -32.84 -19.50
N ASP A 83 7.48 -32.10 -20.46
CA ASP A 83 7.37 -30.64 -20.49
C ASP A 83 5.96 -30.12 -20.07
N GLY A 84 5.03 -31.04 -19.77
CA GLY A 84 3.63 -30.74 -19.47
C GLY A 84 2.73 -30.66 -20.71
N ALA A 85 3.30 -30.52 -21.92
CA ALA A 85 2.56 -30.52 -23.18
C ALA A 85 2.51 -31.92 -23.80
N THR A 86 3.65 -32.61 -23.86
CA THR A 86 3.78 -33.95 -24.44
C THR A 86 3.50 -35.04 -23.40
N ALA A 87 4.09 -34.90 -22.21
CA ALA A 87 3.87 -35.77 -21.06
C ALA A 87 3.90 -34.98 -19.75
N PRO A 88 3.29 -35.48 -18.65
CA PRO A 88 3.26 -34.78 -17.38
C PRO A 88 4.66 -34.44 -16.86
N ILE A 89 4.86 -33.19 -16.48
CA ILE A 89 6.08 -32.69 -15.87
C ILE A 89 6.21 -33.19 -14.42
N GLN A 90 7.38 -33.69 -14.00
CA GLN A 90 7.62 -34.24 -12.65
C GLN A 90 8.99 -33.78 -12.12
N LYS A 91 9.05 -33.30 -10.88
CA LYS A 91 10.34 -32.91 -10.26
C LYS A 91 11.12 -34.13 -9.78
N THR A 92 12.45 -34.05 -9.79
CA THR A 92 13.31 -35.08 -9.20
C THR A 92 13.10 -35.17 -7.69
N HIS A 93 13.36 -36.34 -7.12
CA HIS A 93 13.41 -36.50 -5.67
C HIS A 93 14.82 -36.14 -5.23
N SER A 94 15.02 -34.99 -4.61
CA SER A 94 16.35 -34.52 -4.24
C SER A 94 16.25 -33.56 -3.05
N SER A 95 17.40 -33.25 -2.47
CA SER A 95 17.47 -32.28 -1.38
C SER A 95 17.09 -30.85 -1.80
N THR A 96 17.18 -30.50 -3.09
CA THR A 96 16.73 -29.21 -3.64
C THR A 96 15.21 -29.13 -3.79
N THR A 97 14.53 -30.27 -4.00
CA THR A 97 13.06 -30.31 -4.12
C THR A 97 12.36 -30.59 -2.78
N THR A 98 13.02 -31.31 -1.86
CA THR A 98 12.40 -31.77 -0.61
C THR A 98 12.72 -30.90 0.62
N SER A 99 13.97 -30.46 0.82
CA SER A 99 14.34 -29.55 1.93
C SER A 99 15.79 -29.05 1.86
N ALA A 100 15.97 -27.72 1.93
CA ALA A 100 17.28 -27.07 2.02
C ALA A 100 18.04 -27.38 3.33
N THR A 101 17.34 -27.82 4.39
CA THR A 101 17.98 -28.16 5.67
C THR A 101 18.90 -29.36 5.54
N TYR A 102 18.47 -30.39 4.80
CA TYR A 102 19.30 -31.59 4.54
C TYR A 102 20.39 -31.33 3.50
N TRP A 103 20.21 -30.34 2.62
CA TRP A 103 21.27 -29.88 1.71
C TRP A 103 22.50 -29.40 2.49
N ALA A 104 22.30 -28.54 3.49
CA ALA A 104 23.39 -27.97 4.27
C ALA A 104 23.99 -28.93 5.31
N THR A 105 23.18 -29.84 5.88
CA THR A 105 23.61 -30.68 7.02
C THR A 105 24.10 -32.07 6.62
N LEU A 106 23.65 -32.61 5.48
CA LEU A 106 24.00 -33.95 5.01
C LEU A 106 24.76 -33.93 3.68
N GLY A 107 25.19 -32.76 3.19
CA GLY A 107 26.02 -32.64 1.99
C GLY A 107 25.28 -32.63 0.65
N GLY A 108 23.93 -32.61 0.66
CA GLY A 108 23.09 -32.57 -0.54
C GLY A 108 23.10 -33.88 -1.33
N TRP A 109 21.93 -34.49 -1.50
CA TRP A 109 21.76 -35.67 -2.37
C TRP A 109 20.83 -35.37 -3.54
N GLN A 110 21.10 -36.05 -4.65
CA GLN A 110 20.39 -35.95 -5.93
C GLN A 110 19.98 -37.36 -6.35
N THR A 111 18.70 -37.54 -6.74
CA THR A 111 18.23 -38.79 -7.35
C THR A 111 17.69 -38.48 -8.74
N GLU A 112 18.39 -38.99 -9.75
CA GLU A 112 17.99 -38.86 -11.15
C GLU A 112 16.76 -39.71 -11.46
N CYS A 113 16.02 -39.35 -12.51
CA CYS A 113 14.86 -40.12 -12.97
C CYS A 113 15.20 -41.61 -13.21
N ILE A 114 16.39 -41.86 -13.77
CA ILE A 114 16.84 -43.20 -14.12
C ILE A 114 17.27 -44.03 -12.91
N SER A 115 17.40 -43.45 -11.71
CA SER A 115 17.67 -44.22 -10.49
C SER A 115 16.51 -45.16 -10.18
N CYS A 116 15.28 -44.69 -10.41
CA CYS A 116 14.06 -45.47 -10.23
C CYS A 116 13.54 -46.04 -11.56
N HIS A 117 13.60 -45.27 -12.64
CA HIS A 117 12.97 -45.64 -13.91
C HIS A 117 13.93 -46.31 -14.89
N ASN A 118 13.43 -47.34 -15.57
CA ASN A 118 14.05 -47.92 -16.75
C ASN A 118 13.20 -47.58 -17.99
N PRO A 119 13.70 -46.72 -18.89
CA PRO A 119 12.94 -46.33 -20.08
C PRO A 119 12.83 -47.45 -21.12
N HIS A 120 13.70 -48.46 -21.06
CA HIS A 120 13.66 -49.60 -21.97
C HIS A 120 12.61 -50.61 -21.58
N GLU A 121 12.51 -50.95 -20.29
CA GLU A 121 11.81 -52.18 -19.90
C GLU A 121 10.98 -52.02 -18.62
N GLN A 122 9.82 -52.69 -18.58
CA GLN A 122 9.04 -52.97 -17.38
C GLN A 122 9.72 -54.10 -16.58
N ARG A 123 10.85 -53.76 -15.95
CA ARG A 123 11.75 -54.70 -15.28
C ARG A 123 11.08 -55.58 -14.22
N GLN A 124 10.24 -55.01 -13.38
CA GLN A 124 9.57 -55.77 -12.31
C GLN A 124 8.71 -56.91 -12.86
N THR A 125 7.95 -56.69 -13.93
CA THR A 125 7.14 -57.74 -14.56
C THR A 125 8.02 -58.82 -15.20
N ARG A 126 9.19 -58.46 -15.74
CA ARG A 126 10.13 -59.44 -16.31
C ARG A 126 10.80 -60.31 -15.23
N MET A 127 11.16 -59.71 -14.10
CA MET A 127 11.82 -60.42 -13.01
C MET A 127 10.85 -61.32 -12.23
N TRP A 128 9.69 -60.78 -11.85
CA TRP A 128 8.79 -61.43 -10.90
C TRP A 128 7.56 -62.08 -11.53
N THR A 129 7.34 -61.85 -12.83
CA THR A 129 6.34 -62.51 -13.67
C THR A 129 4.94 -62.54 -13.03
N THR A 130 4.46 -63.73 -12.65
CA THR A 130 3.12 -63.99 -12.11
C THR A 130 2.78 -63.17 -10.88
N GLN A 131 3.77 -62.81 -10.04
CA GLN A 131 3.54 -61.99 -8.85
C GLN A 131 3.06 -60.56 -9.19
N THR A 132 3.39 -60.08 -10.40
CA THR A 132 3.00 -58.73 -10.84
C THR A 132 1.63 -58.69 -11.52
N HIS A 133 1.05 -59.85 -11.85
CA HIS A 133 -0.21 -59.95 -12.58
C HIS A 133 -1.39 -59.66 -11.64
N LEU A 134 -2.05 -58.52 -11.85
CA LEU A 134 -3.21 -58.11 -11.06
C LEU A 134 -4.53 -58.66 -11.64
N ALA A 135 -4.56 -58.91 -12.94
CA ALA A 135 -5.59 -59.68 -13.62
C ALA A 135 -4.92 -60.48 -14.74
N SER A 136 -5.45 -61.66 -15.08
CA SER A 136 -4.94 -62.47 -16.18
C SER A 136 -6.03 -63.42 -16.71
N GLY A 137 -5.84 -63.91 -17.92
CA GLY A 137 -6.76 -64.86 -18.54
C GLY A 137 -6.26 -65.35 -19.90
N SER A 138 -7.09 -66.14 -20.59
CA SER A 138 -6.83 -66.51 -21.97
C SER A 138 -6.93 -65.28 -22.88
N PHE A 139 -6.10 -65.23 -23.92
CA PHE A 139 -6.08 -64.14 -24.90
C PHE A 139 -5.48 -64.61 -26.21
N THR A 140 -6.05 -64.19 -27.33
CA THR A 140 -5.60 -64.57 -28.67
C THR A 140 -5.72 -63.37 -29.60
N ALA A 141 -5.01 -63.38 -30.73
CA ALA A 141 -4.98 -62.25 -31.67
C ALA A 141 -6.38 -61.75 -32.12
N PRO A 142 -7.42 -62.60 -32.34
CA PRO A 142 -8.77 -62.14 -32.67
C PRO A 142 -9.44 -61.23 -31.62
N SER A 143 -8.95 -61.23 -30.38
CA SER A 143 -9.44 -60.36 -29.30
C SER A 143 -8.93 -58.91 -29.41
N VAL A 144 -8.08 -58.60 -30.41
CA VAL A 144 -7.55 -57.26 -30.68
C VAL A 144 -8.38 -56.62 -31.80
N GLY A 145 -9.00 -55.48 -31.50
CA GLY A 145 -9.76 -54.68 -32.46
C GLY A 145 -8.87 -53.87 -33.41
N SER A 146 -9.51 -53.10 -34.30
CA SER A 146 -8.78 -52.18 -35.18
C SER A 146 -8.18 -51.00 -34.42
N TRP A 147 -7.00 -50.53 -34.83
CA TRP A 147 -6.40 -49.31 -34.31
C TRP A 147 -7.10 -48.08 -34.89
N VAL A 148 -7.57 -47.19 -34.02
CA VAL A 148 -8.24 -45.95 -34.39
C VAL A 148 -7.22 -44.81 -34.28
N THR A 149 -6.78 -44.29 -35.42
CA THR A 149 -5.74 -43.26 -35.51
C THR A 149 -6.15 -41.94 -34.86
N SER A 150 -7.42 -41.54 -34.97
CA SER A 150 -7.94 -40.27 -34.43
C SER A 150 -7.92 -40.20 -32.91
N THR A 151 -8.16 -41.32 -32.23
CA THR A 151 -8.11 -41.44 -30.76
C THR A 151 -6.80 -42.03 -30.26
N ASN A 152 -5.96 -42.51 -31.18
CA ASN A 152 -4.72 -43.22 -30.93
C ASN A 152 -4.89 -44.40 -29.95
N GLN A 153 -5.92 -45.21 -30.19
CA GLN A 153 -6.32 -46.31 -29.31
C GLN A 153 -6.67 -47.58 -30.08
N THR A 154 -6.45 -48.72 -29.44
CA THR A 154 -6.88 -50.05 -29.92
C THR A 154 -7.83 -50.66 -28.89
N GLN A 155 -8.96 -51.19 -29.36
CA GLN A 155 -9.90 -51.89 -28.52
C GLN A 155 -9.42 -53.32 -28.22
N ILE A 156 -9.60 -53.77 -26.99
CA ILE A 156 -9.28 -55.11 -26.52
C ILE A 156 -10.52 -55.75 -25.92
N THR A 157 -10.87 -56.94 -26.39
CA THR A 157 -12.00 -57.74 -25.89
C THR A 157 -11.48 -58.90 -25.03
N LEU A 158 -11.69 -58.80 -23.73
CA LEU A 158 -11.32 -59.80 -22.74
C LEU A 158 -12.41 -60.89 -22.62
N PRO A 159 -12.05 -62.11 -22.19
CA PRO A 159 -13.01 -63.21 -22.03
C PRO A 159 -14.05 -62.99 -20.94
N ALA A 160 -13.74 -62.15 -19.95
CA ALA A 160 -14.59 -61.84 -18.81
C ALA A 160 -14.43 -60.37 -18.40
N GLY A 161 -15.40 -59.85 -17.65
CA GLY A 161 -15.34 -58.52 -17.07
C GLY A 161 -14.23 -58.40 -16.02
N LEU A 162 -13.59 -57.24 -15.95
CA LEU A 162 -12.53 -56.97 -14.96
C LEU A 162 -13.11 -56.85 -13.55
N ALA A 163 -12.46 -57.48 -12.57
CA ALA A 163 -12.93 -57.46 -11.17
C ALA A 163 -12.68 -56.12 -10.45
N ALA A 164 -11.87 -55.23 -11.02
CA ALA A 164 -11.49 -53.95 -10.45
C ALA A 164 -11.18 -52.91 -11.54
N ASN A 165 -10.96 -51.67 -11.09
CA ASN A 165 -10.53 -50.59 -11.95
C ASN A 165 -9.03 -50.70 -12.28
N TYR A 166 -8.70 -50.79 -13.56
CA TYR A 166 -7.34 -50.83 -14.10
C TYR A 166 -7.07 -49.69 -15.07
N ASN A 167 -7.88 -48.62 -15.05
CA ASN A 167 -7.58 -47.44 -15.86
C ASN A 167 -6.21 -46.86 -15.48
N GLY A 168 -5.34 -46.61 -16.48
CA GLY A 168 -3.97 -46.13 -16.27
C GLY A 168 -2.92 -47.21 -15.97
N TYR A 169 -3.34 -48.47 -15.78
CA TYR A 169 -2.46 -49.64 -15.68
C TYR A 169 -2.02 -50.10 -17.09
N TYR A 170 -1.24 -51.17 -17.18
CA TYR A 170 -0.73 -51.68 -18.45
C TYR A 170 -1.29 -53.06 -18.76
N PHE A 171 -1.75 -53.20 -19.99
CA PHE A 171 -2.19 -54.44 -20.59
C PHE A 171 -1.01 -55.11 -21.29
N MET A 172 -0.80 -56.38 -20.97
CA MET A 172 0.20 -57.27 -21.55
C MET A 172 -0.54 -58.38 -22.30
N PRO A 173 -0.57 -58.40 -23.65
CA PRO A 173 -1.39 -59.33 -24.42
C PRO A 173 -0.83 -60.76 -24.46
N ASP A 174 0.45 -60.95 -24.16
CA ASP A 174 1.07 -62.27 -24.08
C ASP A 174 2.02 -62.34 -22.87
N LYS A 175 1.78 -63.28 -21.97
CA LYS A 175 2.56 -63.46 -20.73
C LYS A 175 4.00 -63.95 -20.97
N LYS A 176 4.28 -64.60 -22.10
CA LYS A 176 5.62 -65.14 -22.44
C LYS A 176 6.42 -64.16 -23.30
N TYR A 177 5.74 -63.36 -24.11
CA TYR A 177 6.33 -62.33 -24.97
C TYR A 177 5.82 -60.94 -24.56
N PRO A 178 6.32 -60.44 -23.41
CA PRO A 178 5.71 -59.32 -22.71
C PRO A 178 5.95 -57.98 -23.41
N VAL A 179 4.96 -57.55 -24.18
CA VAL A 179 4.80 -56.17 -24.66
C VAL A 179 3.69 -55.48 -23.88
N PHE A 180 3.81 -54.17 -23.65
CA PHE A 180 2.88 -53.44 -22.79
C PHE A 180 2.18 -52.33 -23.54
N TYR A 181 0.91 -52.11 -23.21
CA TYR A 181 0.10 -51.02 -23.72
C TYR A 181 -0.66 -50.38 -22.56
N LYS A 182 -0.65 -49.05 -22.48
CA LYS A 182 -1.30 -48.34 -21.37
C LYS A 182 -2.81 -48.35 -21.57
N ILE A 183 -3.55 -48.82 -20.57
CA ILE A 183 -5.02 -48.80 -20.57
C ILE A 183 -5.48 -47.34 -20.44
N LYS A 184 -6.35 -46.92 -21.35
CA LYS A 184 -6.90 -45.57 -21.46
C LYS A 184 -8.43 -45.64 -21.52
N ALA A 185 -9.06 -45.77 -20.36
CA ALA A 185 -10.52 -45.74 -20.26
C ALA A 185 -11.00 -44.34 -19.83
N PRO A 186 -12.10 -43.82 -20.39
CA PRO A 186 -12.70 -42.57 -19.92
C PRO A 186 -13.42 -42.72 -18.56
N ALA A 187 -13.64 -43.96 -18.10
CA ALA A 187 -14.35 -44.29 -16.87
C ALA A 187 -13.72 -45.52 -16.16
N ASP A 188 -14.26 -45.88 -14.99
CA ASP A 188 -13.90 -47.08 -14.21
C ASP A 188 -14.08 -48.35 -15.05
N THR A 189 -13.04 -49.18 -15.15
CA THR A 189 -13.06 -50.42 -15.95
C THR A 189 -13.71 -51.61 -15.23
N THR A 190 -14.18 -51.47 -13.99
CA THR A 190 -14.81 -52.55 -13.23
C THR A 190 -16.02 -53.11 -13.96
N GLY A 191 -16.09 -54.43 -14.09
CA GLY A 191 -17.12 -55.18 -14.82
C GLY A 191 -16.97 -55.17 -16.35
N GLN A 192 -16.05 -54.36 -16.91
CA GLN A 192 -15.90 -54.24 -18.36
C GLN A 192 -15.07 -55.39 -18.93
N SER A 193 -15.57 -56.04 -19.99
CA SER A 193 -14.82 -56.98 -20.82
C SER A 193 -14.21 -56.32 -22.06
N ILE A 194 -14.57 -55.07 -22.36
CA ILE A 194 -14.00 -54.30 -23.46
C ILE A 194 -13.22 -53.14 -22.86
N ILE A 195 -11.93 -53.05 -23.16
CA ILE A 195 -11.06 -51.95 -22.73
C ILE A 195 -10.39 -51.29 -23.93
N GLN A 196 -9.91 -50.07 -23.73
CA GLN A 196 -9.11 -49.35 -24.73
C GLN A 196 -7.67 -49.23 -24.24
N VAL A 197 -6.71 -49.48 -25.14
CA VAL A 197 -5.28 -49.29 -24.88
C VAL A 197 -4.69 -48.27 -25.84
N LYS A 198 -3.72 -47.48 -25.39
CA LYS A 198 -3.05 -46.48 -26.23
C LYS A 198 -2.15 -47.16 -27.27
N GLY A 199 -2.14 -46.63 -28.49
CA GLY A 199 -1.30 -47.08 -29.59
C GLY A 199 -1.85 -48.30 -30.33
N LYS A 200 -1.16 -48.67 -31.41
CA LYS A 200 -1.47 -49.85 -32.22
C LYS A 200 -0.94 -51.11 -31.54
N VAL A 201 -1.82 -52.09 -31.30
CA VAL A 201 -1.41 -53.39 -30.76
C VAL A 201 -0.92 -54.30 -31.88
N GLU A 202 0.32 -54.77 -31.75
CA GLU A 202 0.93 -55.67 -32.74
C GLU A 202 0.48 -57.12 -32.51
N THR A 203 -0.49 -57.56 -33.32
CA THR A 203 -1.11 -58.89 -33.23
C THR A 203 -0.14 -60.04 -33.48
N SER A 204 0.97 -59.80 -34.19
CA SER A 204 2.04 -60.78 -34.40
C SER A 204 2.76 -61.20 -33.11
N LEU A 205 2.64 -60.42 -32.04
CA LEU A 205 3.22 -60.71 -30.73
C LEU A 205 2.21 -61.36 -29.77
N VAL A 206 0.98 -61.61 -30.22
CA VAL A 206 -0.06 -62.28 -29.44
C VAL A 206 -0.04 -63.77 -29.77
N LEU A 207 0.82 -64.52 -29.07
CA LEU A 207 1.15 -65.92 -29.38
C LEU A 207 0.30 -66.93 -28.59
N GLY A 208 -0.77 -66.48 -27.96
CA GLY A 208 -1.75 -67.36 -27.30
C GLY A 208 -1.38 -67.80 -25.89
N ASN A 209 -0.35 -67.22 -25.25
CA ASN A 209 0.04 -67.57 -23.88
C ASN A 209 -0.83 -66.90 -22.79
N GLY A 210 -1.91 -66.23 -23.20
CA GLY A 210 -2.81 -65.47 -22.34
C GLY A 210 -2.28 -64.07 -21.99
N TYR A 211 -3.18 -63.22 -21.49
CA TYR A 211 -2.86 -61.83 -21.13
C TYR A 211 -2.58 -61.68 -19.63
N ALA A 212 -2.01 -60.54 -19.26
CA ALA A 212 -2.07 -60.01 -17.91
C ALA A 212 -2.28 -58.48 -17.90
N ILE A 213 -2.78 -57.97 -16.78
CA ILE A 213 -2.79 -56.55 -16.46
C ILE A 213 -1.87 -56.33 -15.26
N VAL A 214 -1.01 -55.33 -15.36
CA VAL A 214 0.06 -55.03 -14.41
C VAL A 214 0.09 -53.53 -14.10
N TYR A 215 0.59 -53.13 -12.93
CA TYR A 215 0.71 -51.70 -12.59
C TYR A 215 1.84 -51.00 -13.36
N ALA A 216 2.97 -51.68 -13.55
CA ALA A 216 4.06 -51.38 -14.49
C ALA A 216 4.37 -49.88 -14.72
N GLN A 217 5.08 -49.26 -13.78
CA GLN A 217 5.43 -47.83 -13.86
C GLN A 217 6.86 -47.57 -14.38
N ASN A 218 7.42 -48.51 -15.16
CA ASN A 218 8.83 -48.53 -15.57
C ASN A 218 9.81 -48.50 -14.38
N VAL A 219 9.37 -48.86 -13.18
CA VAL A 219 10.25 -48.92 -12.01
C VAL A 219 11.16 -50.13 -12.15
N LYS A 220 12.44 -49.95 -11.84
CA LYS A 220 13.43 -51.03 -11.82
C LYS A 220 13.05 -52.10 -10.82
N ASP A 221 13.60 -53.28 -11.01
CA ASP A 221 13.57 -54.40 -10.08
C ASP A 221 14.64 -54.28 -8.98
N LEU A 222 15.73 -53.59 -9.30
CA LEU A 222 16.81 -53.22 -8.39
C LEU A 222 17.06 -51.71 -8.48
N VAL A 223 16.99 -51.02 -7.35
CA VAL A 223 17.34 -49.60 -7.24
C VAL A 223 18.75 -49.49 -6.66
N THR A 224 19.60 -48.77 -7.39
CA THR A 224 20.98 -48.47 -7.01
C THR A 224 21.13 -46.97 -6.84
N TYR A 225 21.60 -46.54 -5.68
CA TYR A 225 21.89 -45.12 -5.40
C TYR A 225 23.05 -44.98 -4.44
N VAL A 226 23.64 -43.79 -4.39
CA VAL A 226 24.74 -43.47 -3.48
C VAL A 226 24.21 -42.54 -2.39
N LYS A 227 24.42 -42.91 -1.13
CA LYS A 227 24.12 -42.05 0.02
C LYS A 227 25.05 -40.83 0.03
N PRO A 228 24.67 -39.72 0.70
CA PRO A 228 25.56 -38.57 0.83
C PRO A 228 26.93 -38.88 1.47
N ASP A 229 27.00 -39.94 2.28
CA ASP A 229 28.25 -40.44 2.89
C ASP A 229 29.16 -41.23 1.90
N GLY A 230 28.78 -41.33 0.62
CA GLY A 230 29.51 -42.04 -0.43
C GLY A 230 29.22 -43.55 -0.51
N THR A 231 28.41 -44.10 0.39
CA THR A 231 28.07 -45.54 0.36
C THR A 231 27.09 -45.83 -0.77
N SER A 232 27.41 -46.81 -1.61
CA SER A 232 26.46 -47.34 -2.61
C SER A 232 25.48 -48.32 -1.96
N ILE A 233 24.18 -48.10 -2.18
CA ILE A 233 23.08 -48.97 -1.77
C ILE A 233 22.49 -49.65 -3.00
N ASN A 234 22.29 -50.95 -2.91
CA ASN A 234 21.61 -51.78 -3.91
C ASN A 234 20.47 -52.53 -3.21
N LYS A 235 19.22 -52.21 -3.57
CA LYS A 235 18.03 -52.80 -2.93
C LYS A 235 17.07 -53.33 -3.98
N ILE A 236 16.60 -54.56 -3.78
CA ILE A 236 15.48 -55.11 -4.53
C ILE A 236 14.24 -54.26 -4.19
N VAL A 237 13.43 -53.97 -5.20
CA VAL A 237 12.23 -53.16 -5.01
C VAL A 237 11.02 -53.81 -5.67
N LYS A 238 9.86 -53.67 -5.03
CA LYS A 238 8.58 -54.16 -5.52
C LYS A 238 7.54 -53.05 -5.48
N LEU A 239 6.91 -52.80 -6.63
CA LEU A 239 5.80 -51.86 -6.77
C LEU A 239 4.76 -52.46 -7.73
N TYR A 240 3.98 -53.39 -7.21
CA TYR A 240 3.01 -54.13 -8.03
C TYR A 240 1.64 -53.45 -8.07
N ARG A 241 1.38 -52.55 -7.12
CA ARG A 241 0.10 -51.85 -6.93
C ARG A 241 0.29 -50.57 -6.11
N PRO A 242 -0.64 -49.61 -6.21
CA PRO A 242 -0.57 -48.37 -5.43
C PRO A 242 -0.91 -48.56 -3.94
N THR A 243 -1.64 -49.60 -3.56
CA THR A 243 -2.04 -49.88 -2.17
C THR A 243 -1.94 -51.37 -1.83
N GLY A 244 -1.82 -51.72 -0.55
CA GLY A 244 -1.66 -53.09 -0.06
C GLY A 244 -0.24 -53.61 -0.20
N ALA A 245 -0.06 -54.93 -0.18
CA ALA A 245 1.27 -55.56 -0.19
C ALA A 245 2.07 -55.29 -1.47
N ASN A 246 3.39 -55.14 -1.36
CA ASN A 246 4.32 -54.83 -2.45
C ASN A 246 4.00 -53.49 -3.13
N ASN A 247 3.83 -52.43 -2.34
CA ASN A 247 3.54 -51.05 -2.75
C ASN A 247 4.70 -50.08 -2.39
N GLY A 248 4.41 -48.86 -1.93
CA GLY A 248 5.41 -47.93 -1.40
C GLY A 248 6.04 -48.34 -0.07
N ALA A 249 5.24 -48.94 0.82
CA ALA A 249 5.59 -49.35 2.17
C ALA A 249 4.43 -50.18 2.76
N ASP A 250 4.57 -51.51 2.84
CA ASP A 250 3.48 -52.40 3.24
C ASP A 250 3.60 -52.94 4.67
N GLY A 251 4.67 -52.56 5.38
CA GLY A 251 4.86 -52.85 6.80
C GLY A 251 5.15 -54.31 7.09
N ASP A 252 5.60 -55.08 6.10
CA ASP A 252 6.16 -56.40 6.34
C ASP A 252 7.60 -56.31 6.91
N ALA A 253 8.25 -57.45 7.13
CA ALA A 253 9.61 -57.49 7.66
C ALA A 253 10.70 -57.33 6.58
N THR A 254 10.30 -57.18 5.30
CA THR A 254 11.17 -57.11 4.12
C THR A 254 11.08 -55.71 3.52
N TYR A 255 12.06 -54.86 3.78
CA TYR A 255 12.09 -53.47 3.30
C TYR A 255 12.38 -53.37 1.79
N ASP A 256 11.40 -53.74 0.98
CA ASP A 256 11.44 -53.77 -0.49
C ASP A 256 10.37 -52.87 -1.16
N GLY A 257 9.61 -52.09 -0.39
CA GLY A 257 8.73 -51.05 -0.92
C GLY A 257 9.50 -49.88 -1.55
N ILE A 258 8.97 -49.27 -2.62
CA ILE A 258 9.71 -48.23 -3.39
C ILE A 258 10.12 -47.00 -2.56
N CYS A 259 9.37 -46.65 -1.52
CA CYS A 259 9.74 -45.55 -0.63
C CYS A 259 10.71 -46.04 0.46
N GLU A 260 10.44 -47.23 0.99
CA GLU A 260 11.25 -47.88 2.03
C GLU A 260 12.69 -48.13 1.59
N VAL A 261 12.95 -48.51 0.34
CA VAL A 261 14.32 -48.80 -0.13
C VAL A 261 15.25 -47.58 -0.14
N CYS A 262 14.70 -46.37 -0.17
CA CYS A 262 15.44 -45.12 -0.29
C CYS A 262 15.57 -44.35 1.04
N HIS A 263 14.53 -44.34 1.85
CA HIS A 263 14.48 -43.54 3.07
C HIS A 263 15.49 -44.01 4.12
N THR A 264 16.43 -43.15 4.54
CA THR A 264 17.44 -43.45 5.57
C THR A 264 17.35 -42.52 6.78
N ALA A 265 16.91 -41.29 6.56
CA ALA A 265 16.88 -40.22 7.56
C ALA A 265 15.47 -39.75 7.94
N THR A 266 14.43 -40.34 7.35
CA THR A 266 13.03 -40.01 7.66
C THR A 266 12.60 -40.59 9.00
N THR A 267 11.58 -40.03 9.64
CA THR A 267 11.03 -40.57 10.89
C THR A 267 10.34 -41.94 10.70
N TYR A 268 9.76 -42.16 9.51
CA TYR A 268 8.95 -43.33 9.19
C TYR A 268 9.51 -44.08 7.97
N TYR A 269 9.29 -45.40 7.94
CA TYR A 269 9.68 -46.31 6.86
C TYR A 269 11.11 -46.12 6.35
N LYS A 270 12.08 -46.46 7.19
CA LYS A 270 13.49 -46.46 6.81
C LYS A 270 13.91 -47.78 6.19
N ASN A 271 14.92 -47.74 5.33
CA ASN A 271 15.46 -48.86 4.55
C ASN A 271 16.20 -49.93 5.39
N ASP A 272 16.31 -49.71 6.69
CA ASP A 272 16.91 -50.60 7.71
C ASP A 272 15.89 -51.07 8.75
N GLY A 273 14.63 -50.63 8.66
CA GLY A 273 13.58 -50.95 9.62
C GLY A 273 13.55 -50.13 10.90
N SER A 274 14.46 -49.18 11.09
CA SER A 274 14.50 -48.36 12.31
C SER A 274 13.46 -47.23 12.34
N GLY A 275 12.66 -47.06 11.29
CA GLY A 275 11.61 -46.06 11.18
C GLY A 275 10.27 -46.57 11.73
N GLY A 276 9.44 -45.67 12.26
CA GLY A 276 8.07 -46.03 12.69
C GLY A 276 7.12 -46.30 11.52
N ALA A 277 5.93 -46.85 11.82
CA ALA A 277 4.85 -47.02 10.85
C ALA A 277 4.10 -45.71 10.55
N HIS A 278 3.57 -45.56 9.33
CA HIS A 278 2.86 -44.36 8.88
C HIS A 278 1.94 -44.62 7.67
N ASN A 279 0.65 -44.89 7.89
CA ASN A 279 -0.29 -45.24 6.81
C ASN A 279 0.15 -46.49 6.03
N THR A 280 0.44 -47.59 6.74
CA THR A 280 0.89 -48.86 6.17
C THR A 280 0.02 -49.33 5.01
N GLY A 281 0.64 -49.66 3.88
CA GLY A 281 -0.04 -50.15 2.69
C GLY A 281 -0.87 -49.09 1.94
N ALA A 282 -0.80 -47.81 2.33
CA ALA A 282 -1.47 -46.72 1.61
C ALA A 282 -0.70 -46.30 0.35
N ASN A 283 -1.35 -45.53 -0.52
CA ASN A 283 -0.68 -44.92 -1.66
C ASN A 283 0.04 -43.65 -1.21
N CYS A 284 1.33 -43.78 -0.89
CA CYS A 284 2.17 -42.69 -0.39
C CYS A 284 2.12 -41.45 -1.29
N ALA A 285 2.00 -41.65 -2.61
CA ALA A 285 1.98 -40.57 -3.60
C ALA A 285 0.73 -39.67 -3.53
N GLN A 286 -0.27 -40.01 -2.70
CA GLN A 286 -1.43 -39.15 -2.43
C GLN A 286 -1.07 -37.96 -1.54
N CYS A 287 -0.15 -38.13 -0.59
CA CYS A 287 0.30 -37.06 0.31
C CYS A 287 1.72 -36.57 -0.04
N HIS A 288 2.50 -37.42 -0.70
CA HIS A 288 3.83 -37.15 -1.22
C HIS A 288 3.77 -37.14 -2.74
N ASP A 289 3.23 -36.09 -3.35
CA ASP A 289 2.97 -36.11 -4.79
C ASP A 289 4.25 -36.25 -5.63
N HIS A 290 4.17 -36.96 -6.76
CA HIS A 290 5.32 -37.13 -7.64
C HIS A 290 5.72 -35.79 -8.30
N ILE A 291 4.73 -34.92 -8.56
CA ILE A 291 4.95 -33.64 -9.26
C ILE A 291 5.83 -32.69 -8.45
N GLY A 292 5.70 -32.69 -7.12
CA GLY A 292 6.51 -31.96 -6.17
C GLY A 292 7.79 -32.67 -5.73
N GLY A 293 8.17 -33.77 -6.40
CA GLY A 293 9.36 -34.54 -6.04
C GLY A 293 9.19 -35.30 -4.73
N PHE A 294 7.97 -35.77 -4.43
CA PHE A 294 7.58 -36.50 -3.22
C PHE A 294 7.75 -35.72 -1.91
N LYS A 295 7.88 -34.39 -1.98
CA LYS A 295 7.85 -33.53 -0.80
C LYS A 295 6.48 -33.68 -0.11
N PRO A 296 6.41 -33.88 1.21
CA PRO A 296 5.13 -33.83 1.92
C PRO A 296 4.51 -32.46 1.68
N ALA A 297 3.39 -32.44 0.95
CA ALA A 297 2.74 -31.21 0.53
C ALA A 297 1.46 -31.03 1.34
N CYS A 298 1.35 -29.92 2.08
CA CYS A 298 0.05 -29.46 2.56
C CYS A 298 -0.97 -29.38 1.39
N GLY A 299 -0.45 -28.98 0.21
CA GLY A 299 -1.09 -28.99 -1.11
C GLY A 299 -1.63 -30.33 -1.62
N GLY A 300 -1.12 -31.46 -1.11
CA GLY A 300 -1.53 -32.80 -1.54
C GLY A 300 -2.94 -33.17 -1.06
N CYS A 301 -3.36 -32.61 0.07
CA CYS A 301 -4.72 -32.75 0.57
C CYS A 301 -5.62 -31.61 0.07
N HIS A 302 -5.14 -30.36 0.19
CA HIS A 302 -5.81 -29.14 -0.28
C HIS A 302 -4.79 -28.01 -0.52
N GLY A 303 -5.12 -27.01 -1.33
CA GLY A 303 -4.27 -25.84 -1.55
C GLY A 303 -3.97 -25.09 -0.25
N ASN A 304 -2.78 -24.46 -0.18
CA ASN A 304 -2.35 -23.66 0.97
C ASN A 304 -1.98 -22.23 0.54
N PRO A 305 -2.96 -21.33 0.33
CA PRO A 305 -4.41 -21.54 0.42
C PRO A 305 -5.01 -22.10 -0.89
N PRO A 306 -6.26 -22.61 -0.89
CA PRO A 306 -6.96 -22.92 -2.12
C PRO A 306 -7.29 -21.60 -2.85
N THR A 307 -6.86 -21.46 -4.10
CA THR A 307 -7.13 -20.28 -4.95
C THR A 307 -7.92 -20.63 -6.20
N VAL A 308 -8.10 -21.92 -6.48
CA VAL A 308 -8.90 -22.43 -7.60
C VAL A 308 -9.89 -23.49 -7.11
N SER A 309 -11.02 -23.59 -7.79
CA SER A 309 -12.14 -24.44 -7.38
C SER A 309 -12.04 -25.90 -7.84
N ASN A 310 -10.92 -26.30 -8.44
CA ASN A 310 -10.68 -27.69 -8.85
C ASN A 310 -10.15 -28.52 -7.66
N GLN A 311 -10.48 -29.81 -7.62
CA GLN A 311 -9.98 -30.71 -6.57
C GLN A 311 -8.55 -31.18 -6.87
N SER A 312 -7.79 -31.56 -5.84
CA SER A 312 -6.50 -32.29 -5.95
C SER A 312 -5.40 -31.57 -6.70
N GLN A 313 -5.38 -30.25 -6.61
CA GLN A 313 -4.33 -29.42 -7.20
C GLN A 313 -3.52 -28.75 -6.09
N PRO A 314 -2.24 -28.40 -6.32
CA PRO A 314 -1.40 -27.73 -5.33
C PRO A 314 -2.00 -26.44 -4.75
N ASN A 315 -2.94 -25.82 -5.48
CA ASN A 315 -3.71 -24.65 -5.08
C ASN A 315 -5.24 -24.87 -5.14
N GLY A 316 -5.69 -26.12 -5.19
CA GLY A 316 -7.10 -26.52 -5.36
C GLY A 316 -7.84 -26.81 -4.07
N LEU A 317 -9.13 -27.13 -4.20
CA LEU A 317 -9.96 -27.61 -3.11
C LEU A 317 -9.49 -28.98 -2.60
N VAL A 318 -9.92 -29.29 -1.38
CA VAL A 318 -9.56 -30.55 -0.75
C VAL A 318 -10.06 -31.76 -1.57
N TRP A 319 -9.21 -32.78 -1.68
CA TRP A 319 -9.49 -33.99 -2.47
C TRP A 319 -10.52 -34.94 -1.82
N ILE A 320 -10.74 -34.86 -0.51
CA ILE A 320 -11.71 -35.74 0.16
C ILE A 320 -13.15 -35.25 -0.03
N THR A 321 -14.06 -36.18 -0.33
CA THR A 321 -15.48 -35.91 -0.65
C THR A 321 -16.31 -35.31 0.49
N SER A 322 -15.73 -35.15 1.68
CA SER A 322 -16.45 -34.76 2.91
C SER A 322 -16.71 -33.26 3.04
N THR A 323 -15.90 -32.41 2.42
CA THR A 323 -16.11 -30.95 2.49
C THR A 323 -17.08 -30.46 1.43
N ARG A 324 -17.19 -31.19 0.31
CA ARG A 324 -18.08 -30.90 -0.84
C ARG A 324 -18.01 -29.44 -1.32
N SER A 325 -16.88 -28.76 -1.07
CA SER A 325 -16.75 -27.37 -1.48
C SER A 325 -16.74 -27.29 -3.00
N ALA A 326 -17.50 -26.35 -3.55
CA ALA A 326 -17.55 -26.05 -4.98
C ALA A 326 -16.74 -24.80 -5.37
N SER A 327 -16.19 -24.07 -4.38
CA SER A 327 -15.50 -22.81 -4.62
C SER A 327 -14.33 -22.59 -3.66
N ALA A 328 -13.24 -22.02 -4.19
CA ALA A 328 -12.13 -21.50 -3.38
C ALA A 328 -12.52 -20.25 -2.57
N GLY A 329 -13.66 -19.61 -2.87
CA GLY A 329 -14.13 -18.41 -2.17
C GLY A 329 -13.08 -17.29 -2.15
N ALA A 330 -13.08 -16.51 -1.08
CA ALA A 330 -12.23 -15.32 -0.94
C ALA A 330 -10.83 -15.61 -0.39
N HIS A 331 -10.35 -16.85 -0.40
CA HIS A 331 -9.02 -17.22 0.10
C HIS A 331 -7.89 -16.41 -0.55
N ASN A 332 -7.93 -16.21 -1.88
CA ASN A 332 -6.89 -15.45 -2.58
C ASN A 332 -6.84 -13.98 -2.14
N LEU A 333 -8.00 -13.37 -1.87
CA LEU A 333 -8.08 -12.01 -1.36
C LEU A 333 -7.44 -11.95 0.03
N HIS A 334 -7.96 -12.73 0.98
CA HIS A 334 -7.52 -12.64 2.37
C HIS A 334 -6.04 -13.04 2.55
N VAL A 335 -5.59 -14.13 1.92
CA VAL A 335 -4.25 -14.67 2.19
C VAL A 335 -3.18 -14.02 1.32
N ASN A 336 -3.42 -13.89 0.00
CA ASN A 336 -2.38 -13.40 -0.91
C ASN A 336 -2.44 -11.88 -1.12
N THR A 337 -3.63 -11.26 -1.02
CA THR A 337 -3.77 -9.80 -1.19
C THR A 337 -3.61 -9.10 0.16
N ASP A 338 -4.34 -9.54 1.18
CA ASP A 338 -4.37 -8.89 2.49
C ASP A 338 -3.38 -9.47 3.51
N ALA A 339 -2.61 -10.49 3.12
CA ALA A 339 -1.62 -11.18 3.97
C ALA A 339 -2.19 -11.72 5.30
N ILE A 340 -3.47 -12.10 5.35
CA ILE A 340 -4.11 -12.68 6.52
C ILE A 340 -3.64 -14.13 6.68
N ALA A 341 -3.06 -14.43 7.84
CA ALA A 341 -2.63 -15.78 8.18
C ALA A 341 -3.82 -16.74 8.28
N CYS A 342 -3.63 -18.00 7.86
CA CYS A 342 -4.66 -19.05 7.94
C CYS A 342 -5.22 -19.20 9.36
N SER A 343 -4.39 -18.98 10.38
CA SER A 343 -4.76 -19.08 11.79
C SER A 343 -5.76 -18.03 12.24
N ALA A 344 -5.98 -16.96 11.46
CA ALA A 344 -7.00 -15.97 11.76
C ALA A 344 -8.44 -16.52 11.56
N CYS A 345 -8.60 -17.53 10.72
CA CYS A 345 -9.90 -18.18 10.42
C CYS A 345 -9.93 -19.69 10.74
N HIS A 346 -8.77 -20.32 10.90
CA HIS A 346 -8.59 -21.74 11.20
C HIS A 346 -7.77 -21.94 12.48
N VAL A 347 -8.09 -21.18 13.54
CA VAL A 347 -7.44 -21.29 14.86
C VAL A 347 -7.29 -22.75 15.28
N ASN A 348 -6.12 -23.17 15.78
CA ASN A 348 -5.81 -24.55 16.20
C ASN A 348 -5.95 -25.66 15.12
N SER A 349 -6.19 -25.29 13.85
CA SER A 349 -6.42 -26.24 12.73
C SER A 349 -5.43 -26.07 11.57
N VAL A 350 -4.51 -25.12 11.64
CA VAL A 350 -3.48 -24.89 10.60
C VAL A 350 -2.33 -25.89 10.75
N GLY A 351 -1.84 -26.42 9.62
CA GLY A 351 -0.69 -27.35 9.61
C GLY A 351 -1.01 -28.61 10.40
N SER A 352 -0.09 -29.09 11.25
CA SER A 352 -0.34 -30.23 12.14
C SER A 352 -1.09 -29.83 13.43
N GLY A 353 -1.95 -28.81 13.36
CA GLY A 353 -2.69 -28.31 14.52
C GLY A 353 -3.57 -29.39 15.16
N PRO A 354 -3.90 -29.30 16.46
CA PRO A 354 -4.58 -30.36 17.21
C PRO A 354 -5.91 -30.84 16.62
N THR A 355 -6.53 -30.04 15.75
CA THR A 355 -7.82 -30.36 15.10
C THR A 355 -7.68 -30.65 13.59
N HIS A 356 -6.49 -30.48 13.02
CA HIS A 356 -6.24 -30.74 11.61
C HIS A 356 -6.17 -32.24 11.35
N ASN A 357 -7.17 -32.80 10.65
CA ASN A 357 -7.40 -34.21 10.28
C ASN A 357 -8.36 -35.06 11.16
N ASN A 358 -8.93 -34.52 12.23
CA ASN A 358 -9.63 -35.34 13.22
C ASN A 358 -11.05 -35.84 12.84
N ALA A 359 -11.73 -35.25 11.85
CA ALA A 359 -13.16 -35.58 11.63
C ALA A 359 -13.71 -35.37 10.21
N ARG A 360 -12.85 -35.16 9.20
CA ARG A 360 -13.31 -34.84 7.82
C ARG A 360 -14.19 -33.57 7.73
N THR A 361 -14.13 -32.69 8.73
CA THR A 361 -14.87 -31.44 8.85
C THR A 361 -14.02 -30.23 8.45
N ILE A 362 -14.66 -29.11 8.13
CA ILE A 362 -14.02 -27.81 7.98
C ILE A 362 -14.02 -27.13 9.36
N SER A 363 -12.85 -27.08 9.99
CA SER A 363 -12.69 -26.41 11.29
C SER A 363 -12.56 -24.91 11.11
N MET A 364 -13.42 -24.15 11.80
CA MET A 364 -13.43 -22.69 11.79
C MET A 364 -13.17 -22.17 13.20
N GLY A 365 -12.36 -21.12 13.28
CA GLY A 365 -12.15 -20.37 14.51
C GLY A 365 -11.58 -19.01 14.16
N PHE A 366 -12.23 -17.94 14.60
CA PHE A 366 -11.84 -16.58 14.27
C PHE A 366 -10.98 -15.97 15.39
N SER A 367 -9.81 -15.45 15.03
CA SER A 367 -8.92 -14.72 15.94
C SER A 367 -8.13 -13.65 15.22
N PHE A 368 -8.44 -12.39 15.50
CA PHE A 368 -7.80 -11.21 14.93
C PHE A 368 -7.20 -10.38 16.06
N ASN A 369 -5.90 -10.53 16.31
CA ASN A 369 -5.14 -9.78 17.33
C ASN A 369 -5.84 -9.72 18.71
N GLY A 370 -6.37 -10.86 19.16
CA GLY A 370 -7.08 -10.99 20.45
C GLY A 370 -8.60 -10.82 20.38
N ALA A 371 -9.16 -10.30 19.28
CA ALA A 371 -10.60 -10.37 19.02
C ALA A 371 -10.97 -11.77 18.51
N THR A 372 -11.70 -12.54 19.31
CA THR A 372 -12.05 -13.93 19.01
C THR A 372 -13.54 -14.15 18.82
N GLY A 373 -13.87 -15.20 18.07
CA GLY A 373 -15.25 -15.64 17.84
C GLY A 373 -15.95 -14.94 16.68
N GLY A 374 -17.20 -15.34 16.45
CA GLY A 374 -18.04 -14.87 15.34
C GLY A 374 -18.91 -15.98 14.78
N THR A 375 -19.46 -15.77 13.59
CA THR A 375 -20.38 -16.70 12.95
C THR A 375 -19.99 -16.93 11.50
N TYR A 376 -19.99 -18.20 11.09
CA TYR A 376 -19.89 -18.59 9.69
C TYR A 376 -21.08 -19.47 9.30
N ASN A 377 -21.91 -18.97 8.38
CA ASN A 377 -22.92 -19.78 7.70
C ASN A 377 -22.29 -20.30 6.40
N GLY A 378 -21.80 -21.53 6.43
CA GLY A 378 -21.12 -22.18 5.32
C GLY A 378 -22.08 -22.85 4.34
N GLN A 379 -21.51 -23.69 3.48
CA GLN A 379 -22.25 -24.36 2.41
C GLN A 379 -23.15 -25.46 2.96
N ALA A 380 -24.30 -25.70 2.32
CA ALA A 380 -25.33 -26.60 2.82
C ALA A 380 -24.88 -28.07 2.97
N ALA A 381 -23.98 -28.52 2.10
CA ALA A 381 -23.53 -29.92 2.06
C ALA A 381 -22.24 -30.19 2.85
N ALA A 382 -21.62 -29.16 3.44
CA ALA A 382 -20.36 -29.25 4.17
C ALA A 382 -20.59 -29.43 5.68
N ILE A 383 -19.65 -30.08 6.35
CA ILE A 383 -19.68 -30.27 7.81
C ILE A 383 -18.65 -29.32 8.43
N TYR A 384 -19.09 -28.52 9.39
CA TYR A 384 -18.25 -27.54 10.09
C TYR A 384 -18.11 -27.89 11.57
N ASN A 385 -16.99 -27.51 12.17
CA ASN A 385 -16.81 -27.50 13.61
C ASN A 385 -16.09 -26.24 14.06
N SER A 386 -16.31 -25.84 15.31
CA SER A 386 -15.50 -24.82 15.97
C SER A 386 -14.17 -25.41 16.42
N SER A 387 -13.08 -24.67 16.25
CA SER A 387 -11.72 -25.02 16.72
C SER A 387 -11.16 -24.06 17.77
N ASP A 388 -11.95 -23.06 18.17
CA ASP A 388 -11.61 -22.00 19.13
C ASP A 388 -12.38 -22.13 20.45
N GLY A 389 -12.71 -23.35 20.87
CA GLY A 389 -13.40 -23.60 22.14
C GLY A 389 -14.88 -23.21 22.14
N GLY A 390 -15.52 -23.12 20.96
CA GLY A 390 -16.93 -22.79 20.82
C GLY A 390 -17.23 -21.30 20.66
N LEU A 391 -16.21 -20.44 20.59
CA LEU A 391 -16.38 -18.99 20.39
C LEU A 391 -16.88 -18.66 18.97
N THR A 392 -16.51 -19.47 17.98
CA THR A 392 -17.04 -19.38 16.62
C THR A 392 -18.24 -20.29 16.44
N THR A 393 -19.39 -19.73 16.09
CA THR A 393 -20.57 -20.49 15.69
C THR A 393 -20.50 -20.83 14.21
N THR A 394 -20.70 -22.10 13.87
CA THR A 394 -20.72 -22.57 12.48
C THR A 394 -22.06 -23.22 12.13
N SER A 395 -22.51 -23.05 10.90
CA SER A 395 -23.72 -23.71 10.38
C SER A 395 -23.59 -24.00 8.88
N SER A 396 -24.36 -24.96 8.37
CA SER A 396 -24.44 -25.32 6.95
C SER A 396 -25.74 -24.79 6.32
N GLY A 397 -26.02 -23.50 6.48
CA GLY A 397 -27.27 -22.90 5.99
C GLY A 397 -27.25 -22.53 4.49
N GLY A 398 -26.08 -22.62 3.84
CA GLY A 398 -25.91 -22.31 2.41
C GLY A 398 -25.74 -20.82 2.09
N ALA A 399 -25.73 -19.93 3.08
CA ALA A 399 -25.62 -18.49 2.84
C ALA A 399 -24.19 -18.07 2.46
N MET A 400 -23.18 -18.84 2.88
CA MET A 400 -21.74 -18.53 2.72
C MET A 400 -21.40 -17.16 3.30
N GLN A 401 -21.98 -16.80 4.45
CA GLN A 401 -21.85 -15.49 5.06
C GLN A 401 -21.01 -15.54 6.34
N CYS A 402 -20.15 -14.55 6.48
CA CYS A 402 -19.40 -14.26 7.70
C CYS A 402 -20.12 -13.15 8.47
N SER A 403 -20.38 -13.32 9.76
CA SER A 403 -21.00 -12.28 10.58
C SER A 403 -20.50 -12.28 12.02
N ASN A 404 -20.64 -11.17 12.73
CA ASN A 404 -20.15 -11.00 14.11
C ASN A 404 -18.64 -11.26 14.28
N ILE A 405 -17.86 -11.08 13.21
CA ILE A 405 -16.39 -11.14 13.22
C ILE A 405 -15.88 -9.70 13.34
N TYR A 406 -14.67 -9.52 13.85
CA TYR A 406 -14.03 -8.22 14.05
C TYR A 406 -14.18 -7.20 12.90
N CYS A 407 -14.02 -7.59 11.62
CA CYS A 407 -14.23 -6.68 10.48
C CYS A 407 -15.60 -6.80 9.81
N HIS A 408 -16.40 -7.80 10.20
CA HIS A 408 -17.62 -8.21 9.51
C HIS A 408 -18.73 -8.50 10.54
N GLY A 409 -18.97 -7.57 11.46
CA GLY A 409 -19.77 -7.89 12.64
C GLY A 409 -20.25 -6.70 13.47
N SER A 410 -20.55 -6.97 14.74
CA SER A 410 -21.06 -6.00 15.72
C SER A 410 -20.10 -4.86 15.99
N THR A 411 -18.79 -5.13 15.88
CA THR A 411 -17.72 -4.14 15.89
C THR A 411 -17.88 -3.11 14.79
N MET A 412 -18.59 -3.37 13.69
CA MET A 412 -18.87 -2.42 12.59
C MET A 412 -20.24 -1.76 12.71
N ALA A 413 -20.98 -2.02 13.79
CA ALA A 413 -22.27 -1.42 14.02
C ALA A 413 -22.15 0.04 14.47
N ALA A 414 -23.21 0.82 14.22
CA ALA A 414 -23.27 2.24 14.58
C ALA A 414 -23.03 2.50 16.08
N GLY A 415 -23.15 1.50 16.94
CA GLY A 415 -22.82 1.63 18.37
C GLY A 415 -21.31 1.70 18.66
N ALA A 416 -20.47 0.96 17.92
CA ALA A 416 -19.03 0.89 18.15
C ALA A 416 -18.23 1.94 17.35
N TRP A 417 -18.71 2.32 16.15
CA TRP A 417 -18.09 3.34 15.29
C TRP A 417 -18.90 4.64 15.18
N GLY A 418 -19.99 4.78 15.93
CA GLY A 418 -20.89 5.93 15.79
C GLY A 418 -21.42 6.05 14.35
N THR A 419 -21.32 7.26 13.80
CA THR A 419 -21.72 7.52 12.40
C THR A 419 -20.76 6.96 11.34
N ASP A 420 -19.66 6.30 11.73
CA ASP A 420 -18.63 5.80 10.81
C ASP A 420 -18.81 4.34 10.38
N ALA A 421 -19.87 3.71 10.86
CA ALA A 421 -20.17 2.32 10.56
C ALA A 421 -20.31 2.05 9.06
N GLY A 422 -19.64 1.01 8.58
CA GLY A 422 -19.71 0.53 7.21
C GLY A 422 -21.07 -0.01 6.80
N THR A 423 -21.24 -0.11 5.48
CA THR A 423 -22.45 -0.60 4.82
C THR A 423 -22.49 -2.11 4.70
N ASN A 424 -21.35 -2.81 4.78
CA ASN A 424 -21.29 -4.27 4.64
C ASN A 424 -20.77 -4.96 5.91
N ARG A 425 -21.70 -5.54 6.68
CA ARG A 425 -21.42 -6.18 7.98
C ARG A 425 -21.60 -7.69 7.98
N ALA A 426 -21.99 -8.26 6.85
CA ALA A 426 -22.20 -9.69 6.69
C ALA A 426 -21.82 -10.11 5.25
N PRO A 427 -20.54 -9.97 4.86
CA PRO A 427 -20.11 -10.27 3.51
C PRO A 427 -20.28 -11.75 3.21
N ASN A 428 -20.45 -12.03 1.92
CA ASN A 428 -20.46 -13.39 1.41
C ASN A 428 -19.03 -13.83 1.09
N TRP A 429 -18.63 -14.99 1.60
CA TRP A 429 -17.32 -15.60 1.39
C TRP A 429 -17.02 -15.95 -0.08
N THR A 430 -18.06 -16.17 -0.89
CA THR A 430 -17.93 -16.67 -2.26
C THR A 430 -18.31 -15.65 -3.32
N THR A 431 -18.97 -14.55 -2.96
CA THR A 431 -19.41 -13.54 -3.92
C THR A 431 -18.86 -12.16 -3.60
N ASN A 432 -18.23 -11.58 -4.62
CA ASN A 432 -17.93 -10.16 -4.80
C ASN A 432 -16.72 -9.57 -4.06
N ALA A 433 -15.60 -9.41 -4.79
CA ALA A 433 -14.42 -8.66 -4.32
C ALA A 433 -14.73 -7.18 -3.99
N ALA A 434 -15.80 -6.59 -4.55
CA ALA A 434 -16.21 -5.21 -4.24
C ALA A 434 -16.68 -5.03 -2.78
N ALA A 435 -16.96 -6.12 -2.06
CA ALA A 435 -17.29 -6.08 -0.64
C ALA A 435 -16.14 -5.52 0.23
N GLY A 436 -14.89 -5.61 -0.22
CA GLY A 436 -13.70 -5.12 0.48
C GLY A 436 -13.23 -3.72 0.06
N ALA A 437 -13.98 -3.01 -0.78
CA ALA A 437 -13.59 -1.66 -1.22
C ALA A 437 -13.58 -0.66 -0.04
N CYS A 438 -12.66 0.31 -0.06
CA CYS A 438 -12.66 1.40 0.92
C CYS A 438 -14.05 2.09 0.95
N GLY A 439 -14.56 2.38 2.15
CA GLY A 439 -15.92 2.91 2.31
C GLY A 439 -16.99 1.87 2.67
N THR A 440 -16.78 0.58 2.38
CA THR A 440 -17.74 -0.47 2.75
C THR A 440 -17.64 -0.86 4.22
N CYS A 441 -16.44 -0.73 4.80
CA CYS A 441 -16.12 -1.03 6.19
C CYS A 441 -16.28 0.20 7.10
N HIS A 442 -15.71 1.32 6.72
CA HIS A 442 -15.92 2.61 7.38
C HIS A 442 -15.73 3.72 6.37
N LYS A 443 -16.14 4.92 6.72
CA LYS A 443 -15.85 6.14 5.96
C LYS A 443 -14.36 6.26 5.66
N ALA A 444 -13.98 6.53 4.41
CA ALA A 444 -12.58 6.43 3.95
C ALA A 444 -12.19 7.49 2.89
N THR A 445 -12.95 8.58 2.75
CA THR A 445 -12.72 9.59 1.70
C THR A 445 -12.64 10.99 2.31
N ALA A 446 -12.12 11.99 1.60
CA ALA A 446 -12.13 13.37 2.10
C ALA A 446 -13.56 13.93 2.28
N ALA A 447 -14.50 13.53 1.43
CA ALA A 447 -15.91 13.92 1.56
C ALA A 447 -16.58 13.25 2.78
N ASN A 448 -16.19 12.01 3.06
CA ASN A 448 -16.68 11.21 4.18
C ASN A 448 -15.48 10.54 4.86
N PRO A 449 -14.73 11.27 5.71
CA PRO A 449 -13.62 10.69 6.45
C PRO A 449 -14.15 9.97 7.70
N PRO A 450 -13.36 9.12 8.35
CA PRO A 450 -13.69 8.65 9.69
C PRO A 450 -14.04 9.86 10.59
N ALA A 451 -15.03 9.75 11.45
CA ALA A 451 -15.39 10.73 12.48
C ALA A 451 -14.67 10.49 13.81
N SER A 452 -14.08 9.31 14.01
CA SER A 452 -13.28 9.00 15.19
C SER A 452 -12.12 9.98 15.38
N GLY A 453 -11.89 10.39 16.63
CA GLY A 453 -10.81 11.30 16.99
C GLY A 453 -10.94 12.68 16.33
N SER A 454 -9.89 13.14 15.65
CA SER A 454 -9.85 14.47 15.03
C SER A 454 -9.88 14.46 13.50
N HIS A 455 -10.22 13.32 12.88
CA HIS A 455 -10.21 13.15 11.42
C HIS A 455 -11.08 14.18 10.68
N ILE A 456 -12.29 14.50 11.17
CA ILE A 456 -13.15 15.52 10.53
C ILE A 456 -12.40 16.83 10.32
N LYS A 457 -11.70 17.32 11.35
CA LYS A 457 -11.00 18.62 11.26
C LYS A 457 -9.81 18.58 10.30
N HIS A 458 -9.13 17.44 10.22
CA HIS A 458 -7.90 17.29 9.45
C HIS A 458 -8.16 16.87 8.01
N ALA A 459 -8.93 15.81 7.78
CA ALA A 459 -9.07 15.13 6.48
C ALA A 459 -10.35 15.50 5.71
N SER A 460 -11.33 16.15 6.35
CA SER A 460 -12.57 16.49 5.65
C SER A 460 -12.37 17.60 4.62
N SER A 461 -13.01 17.45 3.46
CA SER A 461 -13.14 18.48 2.44
C SER A 461 -14.26 19.49 2.72
N ALA A 462 -15.03 19.31 3.81
CA ALA A 462 -16.06 20.27 4.20
C ALA A 462 -15.46 21.62 4.59
N ALA A 463 -16.20 22.70 4.31
CA ALA A 463 -15.74 24.07 4.55
C ALA A 463 -15.30 24.28 6.02
N GLY A 464 -14.15 24.94 6.20
CA GLY A 464 -13.56 25.18 7.52
C GLY A 464 -12.66 24.07 8.06
N ASN A 465 -12.49 22.96 7.33
CA ASN A 465 -11.54 21.89 7.64
C ASN A 465 -10.27 21.99 6.77
N TYR A 466 -9.22 21.26 7.16
CA TYR A 466 -7.90 21.38 6.52
C TYR A 466 -7.72 20.51 5.26
N ASN A 467 -8.59 19.53 5.02
CA ASN A 467 -8.53 18.64 3.86
C ASN A 467 -7.13 18.07 3.58
N VAL A 468 -6.44 17.63 4.64
CA VAL A 468 -5.13 16.99 4.59
C VAL A 468 -5.27 15.56 4.07
N SER A 469 -4.37 15.15 3.17
CA SER A 469 -4.35 13.77 2.68
C SER A 469 -4.09 12.78 3.82
N CYS A 470 -4.76 11.63 3.80
CA CYS A 470 -4.58 10.56 4.77
C CYS A 470 -3.11 10.09 4.83
N ASP A 471 -2.41 10.11 3.70
CA ASP A 471 -1.02 9.61 3.57
C ASP A 471 -0.01 10.41 4.40
N LEU A 472 -0.37 11.61 4.87
CA LEU A 472 0.49 12.36 5.78
C LEU A 472 0.60 11.71 7.16
N CYS A 473 -0.43 10.96 7.58
CA CYS A 473 -0.46 10.27 8.87
C CYS A 473 -0.45 8.75 8.73
N HIS A 474 -0.90 8.25 7.58
CA HIS A 474 -1.03 6.84 7.26
C HIS A 474 -0.55 6.57 5.81
N PRO A 475 0.73 6.77 5.47
CA PRO A 475 1.29 6.54 4.13
C PRO A 475 1.18 5.08 3.68
N SER A 476 0.95 4.17 4.62
CA SER A 476 0.67 2.77 4.37
C SER A 476 -0.83 2.45 4.30
N ALA A 477 -1.75 3.41 4.28
CA ALA A 477 -3.21 3.19 4.23
C ALA A 477 -3.72 2.61 2.90
N ALA A 478 -2.91 1.79 2.23
CA ALA A 478 -3.38 0.86 1.23
C ALA A 478 -4.43 -0.09 1.85
N SER A 479 -5.39 -0.54 1.03
CA SER A 479 -6.44 -1.46 1.45
C SER A 479 -5.86 -2.63 2.21
N GLY A 480 -6.30 -2.84 3.45
CA GLY A 480 -5.94 -4.02 4.23
C GLY A 480 -5.10 -3.78 5.48
N THR A 481 -4.48 -2.61 5.71
CA THR A 481 -3.57 -2.48 6.88
C THR A 481 -4.25 -2.70 8.23
N HIS A 482 -5.53 -2.37 8.37
CA HIS A 482 -6.27 -2.58 9.62
C HIS A 482 -6.96 -3.95 9.74
N VAL A 483 -6.92 -4.80 8.72
CA VAL A 483 -7.55 -6.14 8.77
C VAL A 483 -6.80 -7.08 9.72
N ASN A 484 -5.57 -6.72 10.08
CA ASN A 484 -4.76 -7.35 11.11
C ASN A 484 -5.18 -6.95 12.55
N ALA A 485 -6.28 -6.19 12.71
CA ALA A 485 -6.75 -5.70 14.00
C ALA A 485 -5.77 -4.77 14.73
N ASN A 486 -5.03 -3.96 13.98
CA ASN A 486 -4.18 -2.89 14.49
C ASN A 486 -4.38 -1.61 13.66
N VAL A 487 -4.43 -0.45 14.31
CA VAL A 487 -4.47 0.85 13.62
C VAL A 487 -3.06 1.39 13.56
N GLU A 488 -2.39 1.17 12.43
CA GLU A 488 -1.06 1.70 12.15
C GLU A 488 -1.10 3.17 11.78
N TYR A 489 -0.12 3.93 12.25
CA TYR A 489 0.20 5.27 11.79
C TYR A 489 1.69 5.35 11.45
N SER A 490 2.00 6.24 10.52
CA SER A 490 3.37 6.63 10.21
C SER A 490 3.33 8.07 9.71
N LEU A 491 3.83 9.01 10.51
CA LEU A 491 3.84 10.42 10.12
C LEU A 491 4.84 10.61 8.97
N SER A 492 4.37 11.20 7.88
CA SER A 492 5.18 11.37 6.68
C SER A 492 6.36 12.30 6.96
N THR A 493 7.55 11.89 6.53
CA THR A 493 8.78 12.70 6.59
C THR A 493 8.99 13.54 5.34
N SER A 494 8.21 13.32 4.28
CA SER A 494 8.33 14.07 3.02
C SER A 494 7.58 15.40 3.04
N ASP A 495 6.58 15.54 3.91
CA ASP A 495 5.83 16.78 4.08
C ASP A 495 6.39 17.59 5.26
N PRO A 496 6.80 18.85 5.07
CA PRO A 496 7.31 19.71 6.15
C PRO A 496 6.34 19.86 7.33
N ARG A 497 5.04 19.64 7.12
CA ARG A 497 4.03 19.77 8.17
C ARG A 497 4.09 18.64 9.20
N THR A 498 4.54 17.46 8.77
CA THR A 498 4.61 16.23 9.59
C THR A 498 6.03 15.73 9.80
N ASN A 499 7.03 16.28 9.11
CA ASN A 499 8.42 15.86 9.22
C ASN A 499 8.95 16.04 10.67
N GLY A 500 9.41 14.93 11.25
CA GLY A 500 9.85 14.87 12.65
C GLY A 500 8.70 14.80 13.67
N GLY A 501 7.44 14.81 13.22
CA GLY A 501 6.27 14.67 14.07
C GLY A 501 6.25 13.34 14.81
N LEU A 502 5.67 13.36 16.02
CA LEU A 502 5.53 12.20 16.87
C LEU A 502 4.08 12.06 17.33
N TYR A 503 3.58 10.82 17.37
CA TYR A 503 2.37 10.44 18.08
C TYR A 503 2.75 9.53 19.24
N ASN A 504 2.43 9.96 20.46
CA ASN A 504 2.84 9.30 21.70
C ASN A 504 4.36 9.02 21.79
N GLY A 505 5.18 9.94 21.28
CA GLY A 505 6.65 9.81 21.31
C GLY A 505 7.27 8.98 20.19
N SER A 506 6.50 8.48 19.22
CA SER A 506 7.02 7.75 18.06
C SER A 506 6.52 8.34 16.74
N ALA A 507 7.35 8.30 15.69
CA ALA A 507 6.95 8.72 14.34
C ALA A 507 6.04 7.70 13.65
N SER A 508 6.09 6.44 14.08
CA SER A 508 5.24 5.36 13.57
C SER A 508 4.92 4.34 14.66
N GLY A 509 3.79 3.67 14.55
CA GLY A 509 3.39 2.63 15.50
C GLY A 509 1.96 2.14 15.27
N GLY A 510 1.44 1.39 16.22
CA GLY A 510 0.06 0.90 16.21
C GLY A 510 -0.68 1.29 17.49
N THR A 511 -1.99 1.52 17.40
CA THR A 511 -2.83 1.80 18.58
C THR A 511 -3.70 0.61 19.02
N GLY A 512 -3.46 -0.57 18.45
CA GLY A 512 -4.26 -1.76 18.68
C GLY A 512 -5.58 -1.74 17.91
N LEU A 513 -6.58 -2.44 18.44
CA LEU A 513 -7.86 -2.73 17.78
C LEU A 513 -8.60 -1.44 17.34
N ALA A 514 -9.04 -1.40 16.08
CA ALA A 514 -9.94 -0.37 15.55
C ALA A 514 -11.42 -0.67 15.89
N PRO A 515 -12.26 0.31 16.22
CA PRO A 515 -11.93 1.71 16.41
C PRO A 515 -11.24 1.89 17.76
N SER A 516 -10.10 2.57 17.79
CA SER A 516 -9.46 2.91 19.06
C SER A 516 -10.09 4.17 19.63
N THR A 517 -10.48 4.12 20.90
CA THR A 517 -10.83 5.30 21.70
C THR A 517 -9.65 5.82 22.52
N ASN A 518 -8.51 5.12 22.48
CA ASN A 518 -7.32 5.41 23.26
C ASN A 518 -6.40 6.39 22.53
N PHE A 519 -6.90 7.60 22.32
CA PHE A 519 -6.13 8.64 21.65
C PHE A 519 -4.96 9.16 22.49
N LYS A 520 -3.90 9.62 21.81
CA LYS A 520 -2.65 10.09 22.42
C LYS A 520 -2.26 11.47 21.91
N ASN A 521 -1.11 11.95 22.37
CA ASN A 521 -0.61 13.28 22.07
C ASN A 521 0.23 13.29 20.79
N CYS A 522 -0.01 14.29 19.96
CA CYS A 522 0.81 14.66 18.82
C CYS A 522 1.79 15.77 19.24
N THR A 523 3.07 15.60 18.95
CA THR A 523 4.12 16.59 19.25
C THR A 523 5.04 16.80 18.05
N ASN A 524 5.80 17.90 18.07
CA ASN A 524 6.78 18.25 17.03
C ASN A 524 6.18 18.36 15.61
N LEU A 525 4.95 18.86 15.51
CA LEU A 525 4.23 19.05 14.24
C LEU A 525 4.11 20.54 13.92
N TYR A 526 4.39 20.92 12.68
CA TYR A 526 4.31 22.32 12.24
C TYR A 526 2.90 22.91 12.41
N CYS A 527 1.84 22.14 12.09
CA CYS A 527 0.45 22.59 12.23
C CYS A 527 0.05 22.87 13.70
N HIS A 528 0.79 22.32 14.67
CA HIS A 528 0.61 22.56 16.10
C HIS A 528 1.77 23.39 16.67
N SER A 529 2.27 24.35 15.90
CA SER A 529 3.33 25.28 16.30
C SER A 529 2.84 26.73 16.22
N THR A 530 3.65 27.67 16.67
CA THR A 530 3.45 29.12 16.41
C THR A 530 3.65 29.52 14.94
N GLY A 531 3.84 28.57 14.01
CA GLY A 531 4.41 28.83 12.69
C GLY A 531 5.92 29.13 12.74
N THR A 532 6.53 29.01 13.91
CA THR A 532 7.98 29.03 14.17
C THR A 532 8.37 27.72 14.86
N ALA A 533 9.66 27.48 15.12
CA ALA A 533 10.16 26.24 15.74
C ALA A 533 9.73 26.01 17.21
N THR A 534 8.63 26.62 17.67
CA THR A 534 8.02 26.42 18.98
C THR A 534 6.76 25.57 18.80
N TYR A 535 6.84 24.33 19.27
CA TYR A 535 5.81 23.31 19.08
C TYR A 535 4.97 23.13 20.35
N TYR A 536 3.70 22.81 20.15
CA TYR A 536 2.75 22.50 21.21
C TYR A 536 2.30 21.05 21.11
N SER A 537 2.02 20.46 22.27
CA SER A 537 1.41 19.14 22.34
C SER A 537 -0.10 19.27 22.14
N ALA A 538 -0.64 18.60 21.12
CA ALA A 538 -2.08 18.50 20.90
C ALA A 538 -2.55 17.06 21.21
N SER A 539 -3.73 16.89 21.76
CA SER A 539 -4.30 15.56 22.04
C SER A 539 -5.30 15.20 20.94
N TRP A 540 -5.05 14.09 20.25
CA TRP A 540 -5.97 13.61 19.21
C TRP A 540 -7.34 13.30 19.82
N GLY A 541 -8.41 13.69 19.14
CA GLY A 541 -9.78 13.59 19.67
C GLY A 541 -10.19 14.71 20.65
N SER A 542 -9.28 15.61 21.05
CA SER A 542 -9.61 16.74 21.93
C SER A 542 -9.62 18.07 21.16
N ALA A 543 -10.82 18.56 20.85
CA ALA A 543 -11.01 19.82 20.12
C ALA A 543 -10.37 21.03 20.83
N GLY A 544 -10.33 21.03 22.17
CA GLY A 544 -9.74 22.11 22.95
C GLY A 544 -8.23 22.26 22.76
N SER A 545 -7.52 21.18 22.42
CA SER A 545 -6.05 21.22 22.25
C SER A 545 -5.60 21.93 20.96
N GLY A 546 -6.48 22.02 19.96
CA GLY A 546 -6.24 22.73 18.69
C GLY A 546 -7.11 23.96 18.49
N ALA A 547 -7.65 24.55 19.56
CA ALA A 547 -8.48 25.74 19.49
C ALA A 547 -7.67 26.99 19.12
N CYS A 548 -8.33 28.02 18.58
CA CYS A 548 -7.65 29.29 18.30
C CYS A 548 -7.04 29.86 19.58
N GLY A 549 -5.79 30.35 19.49
CA GLY A 549 -5.05 30.88 20.64
C GLY A 549 -4.20 29.86 21.40
N THR A 550 -4.32 28.55 21.13
CA THR A 550 -3.51 27.54 21.82
C THR A 550 -2.09 27.43 21.25
N CYS A 551 -1.91 27.74 19.97
CA CYS A 551 -0.61 27.65 19.30
C CYS A 551 0.10 29.02 19.20
N HIS A 552 -0.61 30.06 18.78
CA HIS A 552 -0.09 31.43 18.73
C HIS A 552 -1.16 32.43 19.15
N GLY A 553 -0.73 33.63 19.54
CA GLY A 553 -1.64 34.72 19.80
C GLY A 553 -2.54 35.02 18.59
N ALA A 554 -3.84 35.21 18.83
CA ALA A 554 -4.86 35.28 17.79
C ALA A 554 -5.89 36.41 17.99
N ASN A 555 -5.67 37.32 18.95
CA ASN A 555 -6.55 38.45 19.24
C ASN A 555 -5.79 39.60 19.96
N ALA A 556 -6.51 40.65 20.35
CA ALA A 556 -5.96 41.86 20.95
C ALA A 556 -5.43 41.70 22.38
N THR A 557 -5.84 40.64 23.10
CA THR A 557 -5.37 40.33 24.47
C THR A 557 -4.17 39.40 24.47
N ALA A 558 -4.09 38.50 23.48
CA ALA A 558 -2.97 37.62 23.21
C ALA A 558 -2.55 37.80 21.75
N THR A 559 -1.74 38.82 21.47
CA THR A 559 -1.30 39.15 20.11
C THR A 559 -0.26 38.16 19.60
N PRO A 560 -0.17 37.91 18.28
CA PRO A 560 0.91 37.08 17.73
C PRO A 560 2.29 37.62 18.10
N SER A 561 3.30 36.74 18.14
CA SER A 561 4.64 37.06 18.65
C SER A 561 5.40 38.05 17.76
N SER A 562 5.19 39.35 17.99
CA SER A 562 6.08 40.46 17.65
C SER A 562 5.64 41.71 18.41
N VAL A 563 6.57 42.61 18.76
CA VAL A 563 6.25 43.91 19.39
C VAL A 563 5.23 44.70 18.55
N ARG A 564 5.29 44.53 17.22
CA ARG A 564 4.51 45.29 16.24
C ARG A 564 3.09 44.82 16.10
N HIS A 565 2.83 43.53 16.28
CA HIS A 565 1.46 43.05 16.45
C HIS A 565 0.81 43.70 17.68
N GLY A 566 1.53 43.82 18.79
CA GLY A 566 1.06 44.55 19.98
C GLY A 566 0.60 45.99 19.66
N GLN A 567 1.30 46.68 18.77
CA GLN A 567 0.97 48.05 18.35
C GLN A 567 -0.17 48.14 17.33
N HIS A 568 -0.29 47.21 16.39
CA HIS A 568 -1.31 47.28 15.35
C HIS A 568 -2.64 46.64 15.80
N VAL A 569 -2.57 45.53 16.53
CA VAL A 569 -3.73 44.71 16.88
C VAL A 569 -3.99 44.61 18.39
N GLY A 570 -3.06 45.01 19.26
CA GLY A 570 -3.17 44.86 20.72
C GLY A 570 -4.01 45.93 21.42
N ASN A 571 -4.45 45.61 22.66
CA ASN A 571 -5.28 46.50 23.48
C ASN A 571 -4.52 47.65 24.15
N ALA A 572 -3.29 47.40 24.65
CA ALA A 572 -2.60 48.31 25.57
C ALA A 572 -2.11 49.61 24.90
N GLN A 573 -1.86 49.58 23.58
CA GLN A 573 -1.18 50.64 22.83
C GLN A 573 -1.71 50.84 21.40
N GLY A 574 -2.71 50.06 20.95
CA GLY A 574 -2.88 49.79 19.51
C GLY A 574 -4.17 50.22 18.84
N TYR A 575 -4.09 50.29 17.50
CA TYR A 575 -5.21 50.64 16.60
C TYR A 575 -6.34 49.60 16.57
N LYS A 576 -6.14 48.43 17.19
CA LYS A 576 -7.06 47.28 17.18
C LYS A 576 -7.48 46.85 15.78
N PHE A 577 -6.55 46.93 14.83
CA PHE A 577 -6.81 46.53 13.47
C PHE A 577 -7.22 45.07 13.41
N SER A 578 -8.29 44.76 12.65
CA SER A 578 -8.62 43.38 12.33
C SER A 578 -7.48 42.73 11.56
N CYS A 579 -7.26 41.43 11.80
CA CYS A 579 -6.16 40.69 11.20
C CYS A 579 -6.21 40.70 9.66
N SER A 580 -7.42 40.77 9.08
CA SER A 580 -7.64 40.85 7.64
C SER A 580 -7.09 42.12 7.00
N LYS A 581 -6.78 43.17 7.78
CA LYS A 581 -6.14 44.37 7.22
C LYS A 581 -4.78 44.07 6.58
N CYS A 582 -4.07 43.07 7.09
CA CYS A 582 -2.75 42.65 6.59
C CYS A 582 -2.73 41.21 6.08
N HIS A 583 -3.72 40.37 6.45
CA HIS A 583 -3.77 38.95 6.12
C HIS A 583 -5.07 38.56 5.39
N ASP A 584 -5.57 39.39 4.47
CA ASP A 584 -6.88 39.23 3.80
C ASP A 584 -7.01 37.92 2.99
N SER A 585 -5.89 37.31 2.58
CA SER A 585 -5.89 35.98 1.94
C SER A 585 -6.09 34.82 2.91
N VAL A 586 -5.73 35.00 4.19
CA VAL A 586 -5.69 33.92 5.19
C VAL A 586 -6.88 33.96 6.14
N VAL A 587 -7.31 35.16 6.55
CA VAL A 587 -8.37 35.35 7.55
C VAL A 587 -9.53 36.17 7.00
N MET A 588 -10.73 35.89 7.52
CA MET A 588 -11.94 36.64 7.22
C MET A 588 -11.92 37.99 7.93
N ALA A 589 -12.67 38.96 7.38
CA ALA A 589 -12.83 40.26 8.00
C ALA A 589 -13.62 40.17 9.31
N THR A 590 -13.05 40.73 10.38
CA THR A 590 -13.72 41.01 11.65
C THR A 590 -13.84 42.53 11.82
N ALA A 591 -14.70 42.98 12.73
CA ALA A 591 -14.82 44.40 13.05
C ALA A 591 -13.50 44.98 13.58
N ASP A 592 -12.86 44.27 14.51
CA ASP A 592 -11.55 44.56 15.08
C ASP A 592 -10.86 43.26 15.55
N SER A 593 -9.71 43.37 16.21
CA SER A 593 -8.95 42.24 16.75
C SER A 593 -9.45 41.73 18.12
N THR A 594 -10.63 42.12 18.61
CA THR A 594 -11.10 41.70 19.95
C THR A 594 -11.58 40.24 20.01
N GLY A 595 -12.05 39.70 18.88
CA GLY A 595 -12.41 38.29 18.71
C GLY A 595 -11.31 37.46 18.06
N TRP A 596 -11.49 36.13 18.06
CA TRP A 596 -10.62 35.24 17.28
C TRP A 596 -10.89 35.41 15.79
N ALA A 597 -9.83 35.61 15.01
CA ALA A 597 -9.94 35.67 13.57
C ALA A 597 -10.43 34.32 13.01
N THR A 598 -11.40 34.35 12.09
CA THR A 598 -11.84 33.14 11.38
C THR A 598 -10.93 32.88 10.18
N ILE A 599 -10.48 31.65 10.00
CA ILE A 599 -9.61 31.27 8.88
C ILE A 599 -10.44 31.23 7.59
N LYS A 600 -10.02 32.03 6.59
CA LYS A 600 -10.56 32.07 5.23
C LYS A 600 -9.94 31.01 4.34
N SER A 601 -8.62 30.80 4.45
CA SER A 601 -7.88 29.79 3.70
C SER A 601 -7.08 28.91 4.65
N THR A 602 -7.56 27.69 4.86
CA THR A 602 -6.88 26.69 5.68
C THR A 602 -5.58 26.22 5.05
N THR A 603 -5.48 26.24 3.71
CA THR A 603 -4.24 25.93 2.98
C THR A 603 -3.14 26.96 3.27
N LEU A 604 -3.45 28.25 3.14
CA LEU A 604 -2.46 29.33 3.38
C LEU A 604 -2.13 29.51 4.87
N HIS A 605 -2.99 29.02 5.77
CA HIS A 605 -2.74 29.11 7.21
C HIS A 605 -1.57 28.22 7.67
N VAL A 606 -1.31 27.11 6.97
CA VAL A 606 -0.32 26.09 7.36
C VAL A 606 0.70 25.80 6.25
N ASP A 607 0.96 26.76 5.36
CA ASP A 607 1.84 26.58 4.20
C ASP A 607 3.33 26.85 4.47
N GLY A 608 3.72 27.17 5.71
CA GLY A 608 5.12 27.50 6.03
C GLY A 608 5.45 28.98 5.92
N THR A 609 4.53 29.82 5.44
CA THR A 609 4.82 31.21 5.08
C THR A 609 3.99 32.23 5.85
N LYS A 610 4.57 33.41 6.08
CA LYS A 610 3.86 34.56 6.66
C LYS A 610 3.15 35.31 5.53
N ASN A 611 2.00 34.80 5.12
CA ASN A 611 1.20 35.35 4.04
C ASN A 611 0.67 36.76 4.37
N VAL A 612 1.33 37.81 3.88
CA VAL A 612 0.86 39.20 4.01
C VAL A 612 0.19 39.63 2.71
N LYS A 613 -1.11 39.91 2.79
CA LYS A 613 -1.91 40.52 1.73
C LYS A 613 -2.85 41.54 2.38
N PHE A 614 -2.63 42.80 2.05
CA PHE A 614 -3.45 43.87 2.59
C PHE A 614 -4.90 43.83 2.07
N ASP A 615 -5.80 44.42 2.84
CA ASP A 615 -7.21 44.54 2.50
C ASP A 615 -7.46 45.40 1.24
N ILE A 616 -8.69 45.41 0.75
CA ILE A 616 -9.09 46.21 -0.41
C ILE A 616 -8.82 47.72 -0.24
N TYR A 617 -8.74 48.20 1.00
CA TYR A 617 -8.44 49.60 1.30
C TYR A 617 -6.97 49.96 1.10
N ASN A 618 -6.09 48.96 1.02
CA ASN A 618 -4.66 49.09 0.74
C ASN A 618 -4.27 48.08 -0.35
N SER A 619 -5.09 47.96 -1.40
CA SER A 619 -5.01 46.90 -2.42
C SER A 619 -3.70 46.85 -3.22
N ILE A 620 -2.97 47.96 -3.25
CA ILE A 620 -1.64 48.09 -3.88
C ILE A 620 -0.49 47.99 -2.87
N GLY A 621 -0.81 47.81 -1.58
CA GLY A 621 0.16 47.72 -0.50
C GLY A 621 1.04 46.49 -0.63
N ASN A 622 2.31 46.63 -0.28
CA ASN A 622 3.31 45.57 -0.41
C ASN A 622 4.12 45.39 0.88
N TYR A 623 4.51 44.14 1.15
CA TYR A 623 5.39 43.76 2.26
C TYR A 623 6.58 42.93 1.74
N ALA A 624 7.80 43.49 1.80
CA ALA A 624 9.01 42.85 1.27
C ALA A 624 10.17 42.89 2.29
N GLY A 625 10.62 41.70 2.75
CA GLY A 625 11.70 41.50 3.72
C GLY A 625 11.32 41.92 5.15
N SER A 626 11.01 43.20 5.31
CA SER A 626 10.34 43.80 6.46
C SER A 626 9.68 45.15 6.13
N ASN A 627 9.79 45.60 4.87
CA ASN A 627 9.34 46.91 4.43
C ASN A 627 7.88 46.86 3.96
N CYS A 628 7.05 47.69 4.58
CA CYS A 628 5.69 48.03 4.17
C CYS A 628 5.74 49.25 3.24
N SER A 629 5.08 49.21 2.09
CA SER A 629 5.00 50.34 1.15
C SER A 629 3.63 50.40 0.49
N ALA A 630 3.27 51.56 -0.09
CA ALA A 630 2.00 51.76 -0.80
C ALA A 630 0.75 51.62 0.10
N ILE A 631 0.83 51.98 1.39
CA ILE A 631 -0.21 51.75 2.42
C ILE A 631 -0.66 53.06 3.08
N TYR A 632 -1.97 53.25 3.21
CA TYR A 632 -2.59 54.48 3.72
C TYR A 632 -2.11 54.88 5.12
N CYS A 633 -1.95 53.89 6.01
CA CYS A 633 -1.53 54.09 7.39
C CYS A 633 -0.08 54.56 7.56
N HIS A 634 0.78 54.38 6.53
CA HIS A 634 2.17 54.83 6.51
C HIS A 634 2.35 55.82 5.35
N SER A 635 1.53 56.86 5.31
CA SER A 635 1.53 57.85 4.23
C SER A 635 1.98 59.22 4.72
N ALA A 636 2.23 60.15 3.78
CA ALA A 636 2.56 61.53 4.10
C ALA A 636 1.38 62.35 4.69
N GLY A 637 0.22 61.73 4.96
CA GLY A 637 -0.99 62.40 5.43
C GLY A 637 -1.66 63.30 4.36
N THR A 638 -1.19 63.30 3.12
CA THR A 638 -1.76 64.08 2.01
C THR A 638 -2.72 63.27 1.12
N ALA A 639 -2.90 61.98 1.41
CA ALA A 639 -3.71 61.07 0.59
C ALA A 639 -5.18 61.51 0.47
N VAL A 640 -5.75 62.10 1.53
CA VAL A 640 -7.12 62.64 1.53
C VAL A 640 -7.31 63.74 0.48
N ALA A 641 -6.27 64.56 0.25
CA ALA A 641 -6.31 65.66 -0.72
C ALA A 641 -5.91 65.24 -2.13
N THR A 642 -4.90 64.36 -2.23
CA THR A 642 -4.28 63.99 -3.52
C THR A 642 -5.03 62.88 -4.23
N GLY A 643 -5.78 62.05 -3.51
CA GLY A 643 -6.28 60.76 -4.02
C GLY A 643 -5.16 59.79 -4.43
N ALA A 644 -3.89 60.17 -4.23
CA ALA A 644 -2.74 59.39 -4.65
C ALA A 644 -2.52 58.20 -3.74
N ALA A 645 -1.91 57.16 -4.32
CA ALA A 645 -1.39 56.04 -3.57
C ALA A 645 -0.50 56.53 -2.41
N PRO A 646 -0.70 56.04 -1.19
CA PRO A 646 0.15 56.33 -0.04
C PRO A 646 1.63 55.98 -0.27
N VAL A 647 2.55 56.95 -0.37
CA VAL A 647 3.91 56.67 -0.92
C VAL A 647 5.00 56.31 0.11
N ALA A 648 4.73 56.32 1.43
CA ALA A 648 5.82 56.12 2.40
C ALA A 648 6.16 54.63 2.61
N SER A 649 7.46 54.36 2.75
CA SER A 649 8.00 53.06 3.14
C SER A 649 8.23 53.06 4.64
N ALA A 650 7.79 52.00 5.33
CA ALA A 650 8.01 51.79 6.74
C ALA A 650 8.61 50.40 6.98
N ASP A 651 9.68 50.31 7.77
CA ASP A 651 10.21 49.02 8.19
C ASP A 651 9.43 48.52 9.42
N TRP A 652 8.78 47.37 9.27
CA TRP A 652 8.03 46.69 10.33
C TRP A 652 8.86 46.56 11.61
N ASN A 653 10.17 46.35 11.52
CA ASN A 653 10.99 46.14 12.70
C ASN A 653 11.39 47.44 13.42
N THR A 654 11.11 48.61 12.85
CA THR A 654 11.49 49.92 13.42
C THR A 654 10.31 50.65 14.08
N THR A 655 10.62 51.61 14.94
CA THR A 655 9.63 52.51 15.53
C THR A 655 9.63 53.82 14.74
N MET A 656 8.44 54.33 14.44
CA MET A 656 8.26 55.57 13.69
C MET A 656 7.71 56.67 14.62
N ASN A 657 8.29 57.86 14.54
CA ASN A 657 7.75 59.06 15.17
C ASN A 657 6.91 59.85 14.16
N CYS A 658 6.33 60.98 14.58
CA CYS A 658 5.51 61.83 13.72
C CYS A 658 6.24 62.19 12.40
N ALA A 659 7.55 62.47 12.46
CA ALA A 659 8.39 62.84 11.32
C ALA A 659 8.59 61.74 10.27
N GLY A 660 8.40 60.47 10.65
CA GLY A 660 8.50 59.35 9.72
C GLY A 660 7.28 59.20 8.80
N CYS A 661 6.15 59.83 9.13
CA CYS A 661 4.96 59.89 8.27
C CYS A 661 4.68 61.34 7.84
N HIS A 662 4.50 62.23 8.80
CA HIS A 662 4.24 63.64 8.56
C HIS A 662 5.55 64.40 8.40
N GLY A 663 5.67 65.25 7.38
CA GLY A 663 6.80 66.19 7.34
C GLY A 663 8.15 65.58 7.03
N ILE A 664 8.22 64.56 6.17
CA ILE A 664 9.48 63.97 5.68
C ILE A 664 10.47 65.10 5.33
N GLY A 665 11.60 65.16 6.04
CA GLY A 665 12.58 66.24 5.96
C GLY A 665 12.54 67.28 7.10
N THR A 666 11.67 67.13 8.09
CA THR A 666 11.61 67.93 9.32
C THR A 666 11.81 67.06 10.56
N SER A 667 12.39 67.62 11.63
CA SER A 667 12.66 66.87 12.86
C SER A 667 11.45 66.77 13.80
N ASP A 668 10.47 67.66 13.65
CA ASP A 668 9.26 67.78 14.48
C ASP A 668 8.01 67.18 13.82
N GLY A 669 8.12 66.72 12.57
CA GLY A 669 7.04 66.07 11.83
C GLY A 669 5.98 67.02 11.31
N ARG A 670 6.27 68.31 11.21
CA ARG A 670 5.37 69.28 10.57
C ARG A 670 5.33 69.05 9.06
N PRO A 671 4.16 69.12 8.41
CA PRO A 671 4.04 68.98 6.96
C PRO A 671 5.03 69.84 6.15
N ASN A 672 5.87 69.17 5.34
CA ASN A 672 6.97 69.76 4.58
C ASN A 672 6.69 69.72 3.07
N TYR A 673 5.62 70.40 2.65
CA TYR A 673 5.27 70.56 1.25
C TYR A 673 4.82 71.99 0.99
N ALA A 674 5.08 72.49 -0.23
CA ALA A 674 4.72 73.85 -0.59
C ALA A 674 3.22 74.10 -0.41
N ASN A 675 2.87 75.31 0.00
CA ASN A 675 1.46 75.68 0.16
C ASN A 675 0.70 75.44 -1.16
N TYR A 676 -0.51 74.89 -1.05
CA TYR A 676 -1.36 74.44 -2.16
C TYR A 676 -0.82 73.29 -3.04
N THR A 677 0.37 72.76 -2.74
CA THR A 677 0.96 71.63 -3.49
C THR A 677 1.41 70.52 -2.54
N PRO A 678 0.60 69.46 -2.32
CA PRO A 678 -0.65 69.15 -3.01
C PRO A 678 -1.92 69.76 -2.39
N LYS A 679 -1.80 70.44 -1.24
CA LYS A 679 -2.94 71.08 -0.56
C LYS A 679 -2.45 72.27 0.27
N ALA A 680 -3.38 73.04 0.81
CA ALA A 680 -3.07 74.15 1.72
C ALA A 680 -2.15 73.71 2.89
N ASN A 681 -1.12 74.51 3.16
CA ASN A 681 -0.15 74.28 4.23
C ASN A 681 0.24 75.59 4.94
N SER A 682 -0.26 75.79 6.16
CA SER A 682 0.17 76.89 7.03
C SER A 682 1.33 76.52 7.98
N HIS A 683 1.90 75.31 7.91
CA HIS A 683 2.97 74.89 8.83
C HIS A 683 4.37 75.39 8.45
N MET A 684 4.59 75.86 7.21
CA MET A 684 5.92 76.23 6.72
C MET A 684 6.22 77.73 6.90
N ALA A 685 7.48 78.00 7.24
CA ALA A 685 7.99 79.33 7.60
C ALA A 685 8.05 80.35 6.45
N VAL A 686 7.93 79.92 5.19
CA VAL A 686 7.97 80.83 4.02
C VAL A 686 6.76 81.77 3.95
N GLU A 687 5.63 81.40 4.56
CA GLU A 687 4.37 82.17 4.52
C GLU A 687 3.90 82.66 5.90
N SER A 688 4.28 81.99 7.00
CA SER A 688 3.98 82.41 8.38
C SER A 688 4.89 81.71 9.39
N THR A 689 5.82 82.44 10.01
CA THR A 689 6.69 81.92 11.09
C THR A 689 5.93 81.55 12.37
N THR A 690 4.70 82.04 12.55
CA THR A 690 3.95 81.90 13.81
C THR A 690 3.34 80.51 14.00
N HIS A 691 2.72 79.94 12.96
CA HIS A 691 2.09 78.61 13.03
C HIS A 691 3.10 77.47 13.25
N ALA A 692 4.31 77.59 12.69
CA ALA A 692 5.39 76.61 12.88
C ALA A 692 5.90 76.55 14.34
N ASN A 693 5.65 77.60 15.14
CA ASN A 693 6.09 77.68 16.54
C ASN A 693 5.08 77.09 17.53
N HIS A 694 3.90 76.69 17.08
CA HIS A 694 2.90 76.06 17.95
C HIS A 694 3.05 74.54 17.94
N PRO A 695 2.99 73.88 19.11
CA PRO A 695 3.09 72.43 19.18
C PRO A 695 1.81 71.76 18.62
N CYS A 696 1.93 70.55 18.08
CA CYS A 696 0.84 69.90 17.31
C CYS A 696 -0.50 69.83 18.07
N GLN A 697 -0.48 69.59 19.38
CA GLN A 697 -1.68 69.52 20.22
C GLN A 697 -2.46 70.84 20.29
N THR A 698 -1.87 71.99 19.95
CA THR A 698 -2.58 73.27 19.88
C THR A 698 -3.73 73.22 18.88
N CYS A 699 -3.56 72.45 17.79
CA CYS A 699 -4.56 72.31 16.73
C CYS A 699 -5.05 70.87 16.53
N HIS A 700 -4.35 69.86 17.03
CA HIS A 700 -4.67 68.44 16.83
C HIS A 700 -4.92 67.71 18.16
N PHE A 701 -5.52 68.38 19.14
CA PHE A 701 -5.65 67.86 20.51
C PHE A 701 -6.40 66.53 20.61
N THR A 702 -7.41 66.35 19.75
CA THR A 702 -8.18 65.10 19.68
C THR A 702 -7.35 63.92 19.17
N THR A 703 -6.20 64.17 18.56
CA THR A 703 -5.28 63.16 18.02
C THR A 703 -4.01 63.01 18.88
N THR A 704 -3.49 64.10 19.44
CA THR A 704 -2.32 64.12 20.33
C THR A 704 -2.50 65.14 21.46
N SER A 705 -2.22 64.77 22.71
CA SER A 705 -2.30 65.68 23.86
C SER A 705 -0.97 66.35 24.21
N ASN A 706 0.15 65.86 23.69
CA ASN A 706 1.50 66.34 24.02
C ASN A 706 2.36 66.69 22.78
N GLY A 707 1.84 66.46 21.58
CA GLY A 707 2.51 66.74 20.32
C GLY A 707 3.55 65.70 19.89
N THR A 708 3.83 64.71 20.73
CA THR A 708 4.86 63.69 20.50
C THR A 708 4.32 62.25 20.49
N SER A 709 3.07 62.03 20.92
CA SER A 709 2.41 60.72 20.95
C SER A 709 0.93 60.80 20.58
N ILE A 710 0.39 59.73 20.01
CA ILE A 710 -1.02 59.63 19.62
C ILE A 710 -1.86 59.22 20.83
N THR A 711 -2.93 59.96 21.10
CA THR A 711 -3.90 59.67 22.17
C THR A 711 -5.18 59.03 21.64
N SER A 712 -5.61 59.39 20.43
CA SER A 712 -6.78 58.79 19.77
C SER A 712 -6.37 58.11 18.46
N PHE A 713 -6.09 56.82 18.54
CA PHE A 713 -5.71 56.00 17.38
C PHE A 713 -6.80 55.95 16.31
N SER A 714 -8.08 55.91 16.70
CA SER A 714 -9.20 55.91 15.74
C SER A 714 -9.26 57.19 14.93
N ARG A 715 -8.97 58.35 15.53
CA ARG A 715 -8.91 59.64 14.83
C ARG A 715 -7.67 59.78 13.96
N HIS A 716 -6.54 59.20 14.37
CA HIS A 716 -5.31 59.29 13.59
C HIS A 716 -5.39 58.64 12.19
N VAL A 717 -6.21 57.58 12.02
CA VAL A 717 -6.30 56.83 10.75
C VAL A 717 -7.73 56.78 10.15
N ASN A 718 -8.55 57.80 10.40
CA ASN A 718 -9.95 57.88 9.93
C ASN A 718 -10.17 58.51 8.54
N LYS A 719 -9.11 58.83 7.79
CA LYS A 719 -9.15 59.56 6.50
C LYS A 719 -9.69 61.00 6.60
N SER A 720 -9.52 61.62 7.76
CA SER A 720 -9.86 63.02 8.00
C SER A 720 -8.66 63.80 8.54
N TYR A 721 -8.79 65.12 8.53
CA TYR A 721 -7.91 66.03 9.26
C TYR A 721 -8.64 66.46 10.53
N ASP A 722 -8.44 65.71 11.61
CA ASP A 722 -8.97 66.07 12.93
C ASP A 722 -8.24 67.29 13.48
N VAL A 723 -8.91 68.44 13.42
CA VAL A 723 -8.42 69.71 13.98
C VAL A 723 -9.36 70.14 15.10
N ALA A 724 -8.82 70.27 16.30
CA ALA A 724 -9.52 70.74 17.49
C ALA A 724 -8.56 71.54 18.40
N PRO A 725 -8.98 72.71 18.92
CA PRO A 725 -8.14 73.55 19.75
C PRO A 725 -7.84 72.94 21.12
N TRP A 726 -6.75 73.38 21.75
CA TRP A 726 -6.45 73.12 23.17
C TRP A 726 -5.65 74.25 23.82
N GLY A 727 -5.69 74.31 25.14
CA GLY A 727 -5.02 75.34 25.94
C GLY A 727 -5.67 76.71 25.76
N SER A 728 -4.87 77.73 25.46
CA SER A 728 -5.34 79.10 25.22
C SER A 728 -5.89 79.34 23.81
N ALA A 729 -5.77 78.35 22.91
CA ALA A 729 -6.40 78.41 21.59
C ALA A 729 -7.89 78.08 21.69
N SER A 730 -8.71 78.81 20.94
CA SER A 730 -10.14 78.53 20.73
C SER A 730 -10.49 78.87 19.29
N PHE A 731 -11.17 77.95 18.59
CA PHE A 731 -11.69 78.14 17.24
C PHE A 731 -12.67 77.01 16.91
N SER A 732 -13.55 77.24 15.93
CA SER A 732 -14.31 76.16 15.27
C SER A 732 -13.68 75.86 13.92
N TYR A 733 -13.49 74.58 13.58
CA TYR A 733 -12.91 74.14 12.31
C TYR A 733 -13.95 73.42 11.46
N THR A 734 -13.99 73.78 10.17
CA THR A 734 -14.79 73.09 9.14
C THR A 734 -13.83 72.38 8.19
N PHE A 735 -13.99 71.05 8.10
CA PHE A 735 -13.13 70.20 7.29
C PHE A 735 -13.30 70.44 5.79
N ASN A 736 -12.18 70.50 5.06
CA ASN A 736 -12.09 70.38 3.60
C ASN A 736 -10.80 69.63 3.26
N ALA A 737 -10.88 68.68 2.31
CA ALA A 737 -9.74 67.87 1.88
C ALA A 737 -8.55 68.70 1.36
N THR A 738 -8.78 69.88 0.80
CA THR A 738 -7.74 70.75 0.22
C THR A 738 -7.23 71.85 1.17
N GLY A 739 -7.84 72.00 2.36
CA GLY A 739 -7.53 73.08 3.31
C GLY A 739 -8.80 73.72 3.88
N GLY A 740 -9.21 73.29 5.08
CA GLY A 740 -10.44 73.74 5.73
C GLY A 740 -10.47 75.20 6.18
N THR A 741 -11.55 75.57 6.86
CA THR A 741 -11.77 76.94 7.37
C THR A 741 -11.92 76.95 8.88
N CYS A 742 -11.43 78.00 9.53
CA CYS A 742 -11.58 78.25 10.95
C CYS A 742 -12.47 79.48 11.20
N SER A 743 -13.27 79.48 12.26
CA SER A 743 -14.03 80.64 12.73
C SER A 743 -13.82 80.88 14.22
N ALA A 744 -14.07 82.12 14.68
CA ALA A 744 -13.91 82.51 16.09
C ALA A 744 -12.52 82.19 16.66
N VAL A 745 -11.45 82.50 15.89
CA VAL A 745 -10.08 82.09 16.22
C VAL A 745 -9.47 83.04 17.27
N SER A 746 -9.21 82.54 18.48
CA SER A 746 -8.66 83.36 19.59
C SER A 746 -7.31 83.98 19.25
N CYS A 747 -6.48 83.28 18.50
CA CYS A 747 -5.19 83.78 18.02
C CYS A 747 -5.32 84.88 16.95
N HIS A 748 -6.49 85.04 16.33
CA HIS A 748 -6.77 86.00 15.26
C HIS A 748 -7.81 87.05 15.68
N GLY A 749 -7.91 87.35 16.98
CA GLY A 749 -8.87 88.33 17.50
C GLY A 749 -10.34 87.97 17.28
N GLY A 750 -10.64 86.68 17.10
CA GLY A 750 -11.98 86.17 16.80
C GLY A 750 -12.32 86.11 15.31
N ASN A 751 -11.43 86.58 14.41
CA ASN A 751 -11.70 86.57 12.98
C ASN A 751 -11.66 85.17 12.37
N PRO A 752 -12.45 84.92 11.30
CA PRO A 752 -12.35 83.69 10.52
C PRO A 752 -11.05 83.63 9.73
N GLY A 753 -10.62 82.42 9.36
CA GLY A 753 -9.43 82.18 8.55
C GLY A 753 -9.59 80.96 7.66
N VAL A 754 -8.87 80.96 6.53
CA VAL A 754 -8.78 79.80 5.63
C VAL A 754 -7.40 79.18 5.78
N TRP A 755 -7.32 77.87 5.95
CA TRP A 755 -6.04 77.18 6.06
C TRP A 755 -5.23 77.37 4.77
N GLY A 756 -3.93 77.66 4.90
CA GLY A 756 -3.04 77.99 3.79
C GLY A 756 -3.19 79.41 3.22
N SER A 757 -4.12 80.25 3.70
CA SER A 757 -4.16 81.65 3.22
C SER A 757 -2.91 82.44 3.64
N SER A 758 -2.35 83.19 2.70
CA SER A 758 -1.21 84.09 2.90
C SER A 758 -1.73 85.49 3.22
N GLY A 759 -1.86 85.82 4.50
CA GLY A 759 -2.27 87.15 4.96
C GLY A 759 -1.73 87.43 6.35
N SER A 760 -1.00 88.53 6.52
CA SER A 760 -0.63 89.02 7.85
C SER A 760 -1.87 89.59 8.53
N LEU A 761 -2.14 89.19 9.78
CA LEU A 761 -3.17 89.83 10.60
C LEU A 761 -2.73 91.27 10.86
N GLY A 762 -3.44 92.23 10.26
CA GLY A 762 -3.22 93.64 10.54
C GLY A 762 -3.56 93.96 12.00
N CYS A 763 -3.07 95.07 12.53
CA CYS A 763 -3.36 95.48 13.91
C CYS A 763 -4.88 95.55 14.18
N GLY A 764 -5.66 95.94 13.16
CA GLY A 764 -7.12 95.99 13.19
C GLY A 764 -7.83 94.65 13.29
N SER A 765 -7.12 93.55 13.02
CA SER A 765 -7.65 92.19 13.13
C SER A 765 -7.67 91.67 14.58
N CYS A 766 -7.01 92.35 15.53
CA CYS A 766 -7.01 91.91 16.93
C CYS A 766 -7.64 92.95 17.87
N HIS A 767 -7.52 94.24 17.54
CA HIS A 767 -8.10 95.34 18.32
C HIS A 767 -8.56 96.46 17.39
N ALA A 768 -9.45 97.32 17.88
CA ALA A 768 -9.85 98.51 17.12
C ALA A 768 -8.63 99.40 16.86
N VAL A 769 -8.20 99.46 15.60
CA VAL A 769 -7.29 100.48 15.12
C VAL A 769 -8.08 101.76 14.96
N ASN A 770 -8.11 102.55 16.04
CA ASN A 770 -8.57 103.93 15.98
C ASN A 770 -7.43 104.87 16.35
N ASN A 771 -7.50 106.09 15.85
CA ASN A 771 -6.55 107.16 16.15
C ASN A 771 -6.84 107.85 17.50
N THR A 772 -7.72 107.28 18.34
CA THR A 772 -8.18 107.88 19.60
C THR A 772 -7.65 107.17 20.86
N LEU A 773 -6.91 106.06 20.72
CA LEU A 773 -6.25 105.39 21.84
C LEU A 773 -5.02 106.17 22.32
N LEU A 774 -5.10 106.69 23.55
CA LEU A 774 -4.05 107.50 24.19
C LEU A 774 -2.80 106.66 24.54
N GLY A 775 -1.63 107.31 24.53
CA GLY A 775 -0.33 106.71 24.86
C GLY A 775 0.44 106.18 23.65
N GLN A 776 1.22 105.12 23.84
CA GLN A 776 2.15 104.55 22.84
C GLN A 776 1.48 104.18 21.48
N HIS A 777 0.16 103.97 21.44
CA HIS A 777 -0.60 103.71 20.22
C HIS A 777 -0.57 104.89 19.23
N SER A 778 -0.64 106.13 19.72
CA SER A 778 -0.56 107.34 18.88
C SER A 778 0.79 107.49 18.18
N ASN A 779 1.88 107.06 18.83
CA ASN A 779 3.23 107.10 18.26
C ASN A 779 3.43 106.05 17.16
N HIS A 780 2.85 104.85 17.31
CA HIS A 780 2.88 103.81 16.27
C HIS A 780 2.07 104.20 15.03
N TRP A 781 0.91 104.85 15.20
CA TRP A 781 0.09 105.32 14.09
C TRP A 781 0.78 106.41 13.26
N ALA A 782 1.56 107.29 13.90
CA ALA A 782 2.27 108.37 13.23
C ALA A 782 3.54 107.92 12.48
N THR A 783 4.11 106.75 12.82
CA THR A 783 5.39 106.26 12.26
C THR A 783 5.22 105.09 11.30
N ALA A 784 4.19 104.27 11.46
CA ALA A 784 3.85 103.24 10.49
C ALA A 784 2.97 103.87 9.40
N GLY A 785 3.52 104.08 8.21
CA GLY A 785 2.80 104.58 7.04
C GLY A 785 1.68 103.64 6.60
N PHE A 786 0.56 103.62 7.32
CA PHE A 786 -0.67 102.95 6.92
C PHE A 786 -1.33 103.81 5.83
N GLY A 787 -0.99 103.50 4.59
CA GLY A 787 -1.69 104.01 3.42
C GLY A 787 -3.19 103.73 3.55
N THR A 788 -3.98 104.74 3.23
CA THR A 788 -5.44 104.72 3.12
C THR A 788 -5.94 103.47 2.40
N LEU A 789 -6.57 102.57 3.15
CA LEU A 789 -7.53 101.61 2.60
C LEU A 789 -8.90 101.95 3.18
N VAL A 790 -9.78 102.40 2.28
CA VAL A 790 -11.19 102.68 2.51
C VAL A 790 -11.92 101.36 2.77
N PRO A 791 -12.89 101.31 3.71
CA PRO A 791 -13.71 100.12 3.96
C PRO A 791 -14.94 100.06 3.05
N ALA A 792 -15.14 98.93 2.37
CA ALA A 792 -16.39 98.16 2.21
C ALA A 792 -16.15 97.03 1.20
#